data_AF-A0AAU8LY59-F1
#
_entry.id   AF-A0AAU8LY59-F1
#
_cell.length_a   1.000
_cell.length_b   1.000
_cell.length_c   1.000
_cell.angle_alpha   90.00
_cell.angle_beta   90.00
_cell.angle_gamma   90.00
#
_symmetry.space_group_name_H-M   'P 1'
#
loop_
_entity.id
_entity.type
_entity.pdbx_description
1 polymer ?
#
loop_
_entity_poly.entity_id
_entity_poly.type
_entity_poly.pdbx_seq_one_letter_code
_entity_poly.pdbx_strand_id
1 'polypeptide(L)'
;MKYQLFSSGRLLAGSEEKKSIARIQRISKLSAEQIRKSLLNGKPKKLLASDDKEKIKRAALAFHKAGLEVKVQISQAPAHAPPAEAKKNDDPGNIAPNKEKGPPEKVRIDTVPHSTASRRTKKKRSYARCLLSFLLFLIILVGGASGYAWYWLHRPLPAGVLAAEQALFDGNLIIAGLIDVKKLTLLERYWFGELDPQALPLETRQQGLLNNLLSGPPKFRENLSHIFYATSMPPGQEQGTQILLLTGKFDAQTLLKTLGKSFKTEQIDTKRWQLTPLSPADSSAANAACADKTPQNTGTASRQLYIHITPDRVMLFSDLPYAEHIWERLSSGQQAEQDPSRWQHYRQGKFISFMLIRPGQTSKAIGGIPGLMAQGALTNTPQVQEIALGLEADPRKGGLNTNLHVNSKDATWNASTATGIQQKINALQQDRRSTTPTLAAVLARIKPSSGSNGLDIDVRVDSQLLDDLVTVLQEGINSIFMGMSEGNTNGGENSEQINEKPATYQNIDLKTLPDYRNDAFQSEPPLFIDGPFAVDLKSISPDKAGIMNLKLEGKVQLPENTSDSFNTTGKLTMQILSVQDTSGQELLRDEHCMSRSELSGLSPNHEPESNTISWQDQSRVQKHVRLKADTPVEQLHKITGQISFSVPTRVRKISVPLRAGEVVEQAGLRFYLNSIKKNAITYQISGNTSRLLEIRGLNKAGQVLQQGWLIGDQNKGRATQNFSGQIEGLEIFIAENFFEKKSKFALSNLFQAKAADKKGKEPAWFAPEKIDLKDWNAYKKLNLKKLLINPEKDWYLSNKQTKPIAEGSWSPIRLFITHTPKEWGNNPIAHLYFPQLQDLPGVLSGLSSRIEVPAPKEGPKLRYHQTSYWYNSTTGEILQKHLVQGKPFALNSFPLITGLAEKQKLDRLKGELIFRLPQKTQVEQFALKELWAGQSKEGITVTLTEVGRGTFPGYSLKVEGALEKLVNLHGIGADDERVLASPINFQEGGYWTMTLPFGRGIENIELVIATEQKVLHYPFDFKAKYPKE
;
A
#
# COMPACT_ATOMS: atom_id res chain seq x y z
N MET A 1 -17.29 46.71 -10.27
CA MET A 1 -15.91 47.02 -10.70
C MET A 1 -15.73 46.83 -12.20
N LYS A 2 -16.21 47.83 -12.96
CA LYS A 2 -16.25 47.89 -14.43
C LYS A 2 -14.88 48.02 -15.09
N TYR A 3 -13.88 48.58 -14.40
CA TYR A 3 -12.53 48.82 -14.93
C TYR A 3 -11.46 48.15 -14.07
N GLN A 4 -10.51 47.48 -14.70
CA GLN A 4 -9.37 46.82 -14.06
C GLN A 4 -8.06 47.29 -14.70
N LEU A 5 -7.05 47.56 -13.89
CA LEU A 5 -5.70 47.91 -14.33
C LEU A 5 -4.77 46.73 -14.08
N PHE A 6 -4.04 46.31 -15.11
CA PHE A 6 -3.03 45.26 -15.04
C PHE A 6 -1.65 45.84 -15.41
N SER A 7 -0.59 45.34 -14.78
CA SER A 7 0.75 45.41 -15.35
C SER A 7 0.90 44.32 -16.42
N SER A 8 1.67 44.59 -17.48
CA SER A 8 2.10 43.59 -18.46
C SER A 8 3.27 42.71 -17.99
N GLY A 9 3.73 42.84 -16.74
CA GLY A 9 4.84 42.05 -16.20
C GLY A 9 6.23 42.55 -16.61
N ARG A 10 6.37 43.77 -17.15
CA ARG A 10 7.63 44.34 -17.67
C ARG A 10 7.63 45.88 -17.68
N LEU A 11 8.82 46.47 -17.82
CA LEU A 11 9.00 47.91 -18.02
C LEU A 11 8.79 48.33 -19.49
N LEU A 12 8.52 49.62 -19.69
CA LEU A 12 8.49 50.27 -21.01
C LEU A 12 9.92 50.34 -21.58
N ALA A 13 10.05 50.09 -22.88
CA ALA A 13 11.35 50.15 -23.58
C ALA A 13 12.04 51.51 -23.37
N GLY A 14 13.35 51.47 -23.06
CA GLY A 14 14.13 52.65 -22.71
C GLY A 14 14.08 53.09 -21.24
N SER A 15 13.30 52.43 -20.38
CA SER A 15 13.24 52.75 -18.95
C SER A 15 14.38 52.10 -18.15
N GLU A 16 15.17 52.90 -17.43
CA GLU A 16 16.16 52.40 -16.47
C GLU A 16 15.49 51.71 -15.27
N GLU A 17 15.75 50.42 -15.07
CA GLU A 17 15.10 49.60 -14.03
C GLU A 17 15.22 50.22 -12.62
N LYS A 18 16.42 50.65 -12.22
CA LYS A 18 16.66 51.24 -10.89
C LYS A 18 15.83 52.51 -10.64
N LYS A 19 15.69 53.37 -11.66
CA LYS A 19 14.87 54.60 -11.59
C LYS A 19 13.38 54.28 -11.65
N SER A 20 12.98 53.29 -12.45
CA SER A 20 11.59 52.84 -12.56
C SER A 20 11.08 52.19 -11.28
N ILE A 21 11.82 51.24 -10.70
CA ILE A 21 11.45 50.61 -9.43
C ILE A 21 11.26 51.69 -8.35
N ALA A 22 12.21 52.62 -8.18
CA ALA A 22 12.10 53.69 -7.20
C ALA A 22 10.85 54.60 -7.39
N ARG A 23 10.35 54.75 -8.62
CA ARG A 23 9.08 55.45 -8.91
C ARG A 23 7.86 54.55 -8.62
N ILE A 24 7.90 53.28 -9.01
CA ILE A 24 6.83 52.29 -8.78
C ILE A 24 6.63 52.06 -7.26
N GLN A 25 7.69 52.05 -6.46
CA GLN A 25 7.62 51.96 -4.99
C GLN A 25 6.77 53.08 -4.39
N ARG A 26 6.96 54.33 -4.82
CA ARG A 26 6.19 55.49 -4.32
C ARG A 26 4.70 55.41 -4.63
N ILE A 27 4.31 54.74 -5.73
CA ILE A 27 2.92 54.59 -6.16
C ILE A 27 2.26 53.36 -5.50
N SER A 28 2.99 52.25 -5.42
CA SER A 28 2.45 50.94 -4.99
C SER A 28 2.67 50.59 -3.52
N LYS A 29 3.57 51.29 -2.82
CA LYS A 29 4.09 50.98 -1.48
C LYS A 29 4.76 49.59 -1.33
N LEU A 30 5.04 48.90 -2.44
CA LEU A 30 5.75 47.61 -2.44
C LEU A 30 7.27 47.79 -2.25
N SER A 31 7.96 46.75 -1.79
CA SER A 31 9.43 46.70 -1.79
C SER A 31 9.99 46.54 -3.22
N ALA A 32 11.25 46.92 -3.43
CA ALA A 32 11.92 46.75 -4.72
C ALA A 32 11.93 45.29 -5.20
N GLU A 33 12.06 44.35 -4.27
CA GLU A 33 12.04 42.90 -4.53
C GLU A 33 10.61 42.40 -4.84
N GLN A 34 9.59 42.86 -4.11
CA GLN A 34 8.19 42.56 -4.41
C GLN A 34 7.75 43.08 -5.79
N ILE A 35 8.30 44.21 -6.23
CA ILE A 35 8.10 44.75 -7.59
C ILE A 35 8.76 43.84 -8.62
N ARG A 36 10.00 43.40 -8.42
CA ARG A 36 10.64 42.42 -9.33
C ARG A 36 9.86 41.10 -9.39
N LYS A 37 9.65 40.46 -8.24
CA LYS A 37 9.01 39.14 -8.11
C LYS A 37 7.55 39.11 -8.59
N SER A 38 6.83 40.24 -8.56
CA SER A 38 5.38 40.25 -8.86
C SER A 38 4.87 41.24 -9.91
N LEU A 39 5.64 42.27 -10.30
CA LEU A 39 5.25 43.23 -11.36
C LEU A 39 6.19 43.20 -12.58
N LEU A 40 7.40 42.63 -12.47
CA LEU A 40 8.39 42.55 -13.54
C LEU A 40 8.76 41.10 -13.90
N ASN A 41 7.88 40.14 -13.62
CA ASN A 41 8.11 38.70 -13.77
C ASN A 41 7.59 38.11 -15.11
N GLY A 42 7.33 38.96 -16.11
CA GLY A 42 6.81 38.57 -17.42
C GLY A 42 5.34 38.15 -17.47
N LYS A 43 4.64 38.02 -16.33
CA LYS A 43 3.22 37.62 -16.27
C LYS A 43 2.32 38.82 -15.96
N PRO A 44 1.14 38.95 -16.60
CA PRO A 44 0.22 40.03 -16.27
C PRO A 44 -0.30 39.93 -14.83
N LYS A 45 -0.23 41.02 -14.05
CA LYS A 45 -0.75 41.09 -12.67
C LYS A 45 -1.68 42.28 -12.48
N LYS A 46 -2.83 42.04 -11.86
CA LYS A 46 -3.81 43.07 -11.49
C LYS A 46 -3.21 44.04 -10.45
N LEU A 47 -3.23 45.33 -10.78
CA LEU A 47 -2.75 46.43 -9.94
C LEU A 47 -3.89 47.09 -9.15
N LEU A 48 -5.04 47.30 -9.81
CA LEU A 48 -6.19 48.02 -9.24
C LEU A 48 -7.48 47.60 -9.95
N ALA A 49 -8.63 47.76 -9.29
CA ALA A 49 -9.93 47.78 -9.94
C ALA A 49 -10.80 48.88 -9.35
N SER A 50 -11.75 49.38 -10.13
CA SER A 50 -12.63 50.51 -9.81
C SER A 50 -13.85 50.51 -10.72
N ASP A 51 -14.92 51.18 -10.29
CA ASP A 51 -16.02 51.58 -11.18
C ASP A 51 -15.81 53.00 -11.74
N ASP A 52 -15.06 53.85 -11.02
CA ASP A 52 -14.53 55.12 -11.54
C ASP A 52 -13.43 54.86 -12.60
N LYS A 53 -13.72 55.27 -13.84
CA LYS A 53 -12.86 55.23 -15.03
C LYS A 53 -11.65 56.16 -14.91
N GLU A 54 -11.83 57.35 -14.36
CA GLU A 54 -10.82 58.41 -14.28
C GLU A 54 -9.82 58.15 -13.14
N LYS A 55 -10.23 57.48 -12.06
CA LYS A 55 -9.29 56.89 -11.08
C LYS A 55 -8.39 55.83 -11.71
N ILE A 56 -8.94 54.97 -12.57
CA ILE A 56 -8.14 53.96 -13.30
C ILE A 56 -7.23 54.60 -14.34
N LYS A 57 -7.68 55.62 -15.11
CA LYS A 57 -6.80 56.38 -16.01
C LYS A 57 -5.65 57.07 -15.25
N ARG A 58 -5.95 57.75 -14.13
CA ARG A 58 -4.93 58.42 -13.29
C ARG A 58 -3.90 57.42 -12.76
N ALA A 59 -4.34 56.27 -12.28
CA ALA A 59 -3.44 55.20 -11.85
C ALA A 59 -2.59 54.64 -13.01
N ALA A 60 -3.21 54.38 -14.17
CA ALA A 60 -2.51 53.90 -15.36
C ALA A 60 -1.42 54.89 -15.81
N LEU A 61 -1.74 56.18 -15.89
CA LEU A 61 -0.81 57.24 -16.27
C LEU A 61 0.34 57.38 -15.24
N ALA A 62 0.07 57.22 -13.95
CA ALA A 62 1.09 57.24 -12.91
C ALA A 62 2.09 56.08 -13.05
N PHE A 63 1.60 54.83 -13.20
CA PHE A 63 2.46 53.67 -13.41
C PHE A 63 3.23 53.74 -14.75
N HIS A 64 2.61 54.27 -15.81
CA HIS A 64 3.26 54.49 -17.10
C HIS A 64 4.39 55.54 -17.00
N LYS A 65 4.17 56.67 -16.32
CA LYS A 65 5.22 57.66 -16.01
C LYS A 65 6.33 57.13 -15.07
N ALA A 66 6.05 56.08 -14.31
CA ALA A 66 7.04 55.32 -13.55
C ALA A 66 7.82 54.30 -14.39
N GLY A 67 7.48 54.12 -15.67
CA GLY A 67 8.15 53.21 -16.60
C GLY A 67 7.57 51.78 -16.61
N LEU A 68 6.44 51.52 -15.96
CA LEU A 68 5.78 50.21 -15.96
C LEU A 68 4.83 50.09 -17.16
N GLU A 69 4.92 49.02 -17.95
CA GLU A 69 3.90 48.75 -18.96
C GLU A 69 2.61 48.28 -18.28
N VAL A 70 1.49 48.94 -18.58
CA VAL A 70 0.18 48.69 -17.99
C VAL A 70 -0.93 48.69 -19.04
N LYS A 71 -1.99 47.92 -18.80
CA LYS A 71 -3.18 47.80 -19.66
C LYS A 71 -4.44 47.97 -18.82
N VAL A 72 -5.42 48.71 -19.34
CA VAL A 72 -6.76 48.83 -18.75
C VAL A 72 -7.68 47.87 -19.47
N GLN A 73 -8.38 47.01 -18.72
CA GLN A 73 -9.40 46.10 -19.21
C GLN A 73 -10.76 46.50 -18.65
N ILE A 74 -11.79 46.47 -19.50
CA ILE A 74 -13.18 46.62 -19.06
C ILE A 74 -13.70 45.23 -18.73
N SER A 75 -14.22 45.03 -17.52
CA SER A 75 -14.94 43.81 -17.17
C SER A 75 -16.35 43.90 -17.74
N GLN A 76 -16.58 43.20 -18.86
CA GLN A 76 -17.93 42.81 -19.25
C GLN A 76 -18.47 41.86 -18.18
N ALA A 77 -19.68 42.13 -17.68
CA ALA A 77 -20.42 41.14 -16.92
C ALA A 77 -20.83 39.99 -17.86
N PRO A 78 -20.86 38.73 -17.40
CA PRO A 78 -21.43 37.64 -18.20
C PRO A 78 -22.89 37.97 -18.53
N ALA A 79 -23.30 37.74 -19.78
CA ALA A 79 -24.69 37.94 -20.17
C ALA A 79 -25.60 36.96 -19.40
N HIS A 80 -26.69 37.47 -18.84
CA HIS A 80 -27.72 36.61 -18.28
C HIS A 80 -28.37 35.78 -19.39
N ALA A 81 -28.60 34.49 -19.11
CA ALA A 81 -29.43 33.66 -19.98
C ALA A 81 -30.88 34.20 -20.01
N PRO A 82 -31.59 34.11 -21.15
CA PRO A 82 -32.96 34.59 -21.23
C PRO A 82 -33.91 33.73 -20.36
N PRO A 83 -34.92 34.34 -19.71
CA PRO A 83 -35.98 33.58 -19.05
C PRO A 83 -36.86 32.87 -20.08
N ALA A 84 -37.48 31.75 -19.67
CA ALA A 84 -38.47 31.08 -20.50
C ALA A 84 -39.83 31.79 -20.37
N GLU A 85 -40.36 32.30 -21.47
CA GLU A 85 -41.73 32.85 -21.50
C GLU A 85 -42.77 31.74 -21.63
N ALA A 86 -43.89 31.93 -20.94
CA ALA A 86 -45.09 31.14 -21.11
C ALA A 86 -46.17 31.97 -21.82
N LYS A 87 -47.10 31.25 -22.48
CA LYS A 87 -48.33 31.73 -23.13
C LYS A 87 -49.00 32.87 -22.32
N LYS A 88 -49.71 33.84 -22.93
CA LYS A 88 -50.75 33.60 -23.94
C LYS A 88 -51.29 34.93 -24.56
N ASN A 89 -51.61 34.90 -25.86
CA ASN A 89 -52.77 35.52 -26.54
C ASN A 89 -53.02 37.06 -26.64
N ASP A 90 -53.77 37.37 -27.72
CA ASP A 90 -54.75 38.45 -27.95
C ASP A 90 -54.34 39.90 -28.34
N ASP A 91 -53.97 40.03 -29.63
CA ASP A 91 -54.67 40.87 -30.65
C ASP A 91 -54.62 42.44 -30.51
N PRO A 92 -55.24 43.27 -31.38
CA PRO A 92 -54.40 43.95 -32.39
C PRO A 92 -54.64 45.47 -32.53
N GLY A 93 -53.79 46.13 -33.34
CA GLY A 93 -54.20 47.36 -34.04
C GLY A 93 -53.08 48.27 -34.54
N ASN A 94 -53.06 48.50 -35.87
CA ASN A 94 -52.84 49.78 -36.57
C ASN A 94 -51.56 50.62 -36.29
N ILE A 95 -50.90 51.27 -37.26
CA ILE A 95 -51.14 51.49 -38.70
C ILE A 95 -49.77 51.56 -39.42
N ALA A 96 -49.75 51.37 -40.75
CA ALA A 96 -48.54 51.43 -41.59
C ALA A 96 -48.17 52.89 -42.00
N PRO A 97 -47.47 53.14 -43.13
CA PRO A 97 -46.08 52.78 -43.48
C PRO A 97 -45.19 54.04 -43.74
N ASN A 98 -43.86 53.89 -43.89
CA ASN A 98 -43.12 54.27 -45.12
C ASN A 98 -41.57 54.19 -45.07
N LYS A 99 -41.01 53.85 -46.25
CA LYS A 99 -39.79 54.35 -46.95
C LYS A 99 -38.45 54.64 -46.22
N GLU A 100 -37.46 53.92 -46.74
CA GLU A 100 -36.21 54.42 -47.38
C GLU A 100 -34.97 54.92 -46.60
N LYS A 101 -33.82 54.53 -47.17
CA LYS A 101 -32.53 55.25 -47.32
C LYS A 101 -31.72 55.65 -46.07
N GLY A 102 -30.54 55.03 -46.00
CA GLY A 102 -29.31 55.80 -46.19
C GLY A 102 -28.28 55.75 -45.05
N PRO A 103 -26.99 55.48 -45.33
CA PRO A 103 -25.93 55.49 -44.33
C PRO A 103 -25.14 56.81 -44.31
N PRO A 104 -24.63 57.18 -43.13
CA PRO A 104 -23.34 57.85 -42.96
C PRO A 104 -22.42 57.06 -41.99
N GLU A 105 -21.11 57.28 -41.86
CA GLU A 105 -20.10 57.95 -42.69
C GLU A 105 -18.70 57.65 -42.08
N LYS A 106 -17.60 57.85 -42.82
CA LYS A 106 -16.23 57.86 -42.27
C LYS A 106 -15.69 59.29 -42.21
N VAL A 107 -15.25 59.74 -41.04
CA VAL A 107 -14.49 60.99 -40.87
C VAL A 107 -13.02 60.70 -40.52
N ARG A 108 -12.14 61.64 -40.89
CA ARG A 108 -10.68 61.52 -40.99
C ARG A 108 -9.98 62.22 -39.79
N ILE A 109 -8.84 62.89 -40.05
CA ILE A 109 -8.03 63.74 -39.14
C ILE A 109 -7.01 62.97 -38.26
N ASP A 110 -5.72 63.31 -38.20
CA ASP A 110 -4.78 63.79 -39.24
C ASP A 110 -3.31 63.54 -38.80
N THR A 111 -2.36 63.65 -39.74
CA THR A 111 -0.89 63.59 -39.50
C THR A 111 -0.26 64.98 -39.29
N VAL A 112 1.02 65.06 -38.87
CA VAL A 112 2.09 66.09 -39.14
C VAL A 112 3.01 66.31 -37.90
N PRO A 113 4.35 66.49 -38.00
CA PRO A 113 5.35 65.92 -38.94
C PRO A 113 6.74 65.60 -38.27
N HIS A 114 7.81 65.51 -39.09
CA HIS A 114 9.25 65.67 -38.75
C HIS A 114 9.95 64.60 -37.87
N SER A 115 11.28 64.44 -37.86
CA SER A 115 12.37 64.62 -38.85
C SER A 115 13.65 64.06 -38.18
N THR A 116 14.51 63.24 -38.80
CA THR A 116 15.67 63.71 -39.60
C THR A 116 16.51 62.53 -40.14
N ALA A 117 17.37 62.83 -41.13
CA ALA A 117 18.66 62.19 -41.42
C ALA A 117 18.75 60.66 -41.64
N SER A 118 18.85 60.26 -42.92
CA SER A 118 19.39 58.94 -43.30
C SER A 118 20.92 58.93 -43.37
N ARG A 119 21.56 57.77 -43.19
CA ARG A 119 22.91 57.50 -43.73
C ARG A 119 22.99 56.11 -44.36
N ARG A 120 23.82 56.00 -45.41
CA ARG A 120 23.88 54.85 -46.34
C ARG A 120 24.40 53.56 -45.68
N THR A 121 23.94 52.41 -46.16
CA THR A 121 24.84 51.31 -46.61
C THR A 121 24.10 50.24 -47.43
N LYS A 122 24.59 49.96 -48.66
CA LYS A 122 24.11 48.86 -49.51
C LYS A 122 24.66 47.51 -49.03
N LYS A 123 24.08 46.89 -47.98
CA LYS A 123 24.49 45.53 -47.54
C LYS A 123 23.39 44.51 -47.19
N LYS A 124 22.10 44.89 -47.20
CA LYS A 124 20.99 44.00 -46.76
C LYS A 124 20.59 42.85 -47.72
N ARG A 125 20.89 42.93 -49.03
CA ARG A 125 20.48 41.87 -50.00
C ARG A 125 21.22 40.53 -49.85
N SER A 126 22.41 40.50 -49.22
CA SER A 126 23.12 39.24 -48.93
C SER A 126 22.54 38.54 -47.70
N TYR A 127 22.40 39.26 -46.58
CA TYR A 127 21.79 38.72 -45.36
C TYR A 127 20.38 38.16 -45.58
N ALA A 128 19.56 38.80 -46.40
CA ALA A 128 18.23 38.29 -46.74
C ALA A 128 18.29 36.93 -47.46
N ARG A 129 19.26 36.70 -48.36
CA ARG A 129 19.46 35.41 -49.02
C ARG A 129 20.01 34.36 -48.06
N CYS A 130 20.98 34.71 -47.22
CA CYS A 130 21.54 33.78 -46.23
C CYS A 130 20.49 33.35 -45.19
N LEU A 131 19.68 34.30 -44.69
CA LEU A 131 18.55 34.01 -43.79
C LEU A 131 17.48 33.14 -44.47
N LEU A 132 17.16 33.40 -45.74
CA LEU A 132 16.20 32.59 -46.50
C LEU A 132 16.74 31.17 -46.73
N SER A 133 18.02 31.01 -47.09
CA SER A 133 18.67 29.70 -47.24
C SER A 133 18.73 28.93 -45.92
N PHE A 134 19.01 29.62 -44.79
CA PHE A 134 18.99 29.02 -43.46
C PHE A 134 17.56 28.59 -43.06
N LEU A 135 16.54 29.41 -43.33
CA LEU A 135 15.14 29.04 -43.15
C LEU A 135 14.72 27.86 -44.02
N LEU A 136 15.13 27.83 -45.29
CA LEU A 136 14.84 26.72 -46.20
C LEU A 136 15.50 25.42 -45.71
N PHE A 137 16.77 25.49 -45.28
CA PHE A 137 17.50 24.37 -44.70
C PHE A 137 16.86 23.90 -43.38
N LEU A 138 16.41 24.81 -42.52
CA LEU A 138 15.68 24.49 -41.29
C LEU A 138 14.33 23.82 -41.59
N ILE A 139 13.59 24.30 -42.60
CA ILE A 139 12.33 23.70 -43.05
C ILE A 139 12.58 22.30 -43.64
N ILE A 140 13.66 22.09 -44.39
CA ILE A 140 14.05 20.78 -44.91
C ILE A 140 14.47 19.83 -43.78
N LEU A 141 15.20 20.31 -42.76
CA LEU A 141 15.58 19.52 -41.59
C LEU A 141 14.37 19.14 -40.73
N VAL A 142 13.51 20.10 -40.38
CA VAL A 142 12.32 19.87 -39.56
C VAL A 142 11.28 19.04 -40.32
N GLY A 143 11.09 19.31 -41.61
CA GLY A 143 10.23 18.54 -42.49
C GLY A 143 10.73 17.11 -42.71
N GLY A 144 12.04 16.93 -42.92
CA GLY A 144 12.69 15.63 -43.04
C GLY A 144 12.62 14.82 -41.74
N ALA A 145 12.90 15.44 -40.60
CA ALA A 145 12.77 14.79 -39.29
C ALA A 145 11.31 14.42 -38.96
N SER A 146 10.36 15.31 -39.26
CA SER A 146 8.92 15.05 -39.07
C SER A 146 8.41 13.96 -40.00
N GLY A 147 8.85 13.97 -41.27
CA GLY A 147 8.53 12.93 -42.26
C GLY A 147 9.13 11.58 -41.90
N TYR A 148 10.37 11.55 -41.41
CA TYR A 148 11.01 10.34 -40.90
C TYR A 148 10.30 9.79 -39.65
N ALA A 149 9.95 10.64 -38.69
CA ALA A 149 9.19 10.23 -37.50
C ALA A 149 7.78 9.72 -37.86
N TRP A 150 7.10 10.38 -38.80
CA TRP A 150 5.80 9.93 -39.31
C TRP A 150 5.91 8.58 -40.04
N TYR A 151 6.90 8.43 -40.94
CA TYR A 151 7.19 7.19 -41.64
C TYR A 151 7.57 6.05 -40.69
N TRP A 152 8.34 6.33 -39.64
CA TRP A 152 8.73 5.34 -38.62
C TRP A 152 7.52 4.85 -37.82
N LEU A 153 6.61 5.74 -37.41
CA LEU A 153 5.35 5.38 -36.74
C LEU A 153 4.43 4.56 -37.65
N HIS A 154 4.19 5.04 -38.88
CA HIS A 154 3.20 4.49 -39.82
C HIS A 154 3.81 3.48 -40.80
N ARG A 155 5.03 2.99 -40.56
CA ARG A 155 5.71 2.02 -41.44
C ARG A 155 4.81 0.78 -41.62
N PRO A 156 4.57 0.31 -42.86
CA PRO A 156 3.85 -0.93 -43.07
C PRO A 156 4.59 -2.10 -42.41
N LEU A 157 3.83 -3.03 -41.83
CA LEU A 157 4.40 -4.23 -41.22
C LEU A 157 5.10 -5.09 -42.28
N PRO A 158 6.12 -5.89 -41.91
CA PRO A 158 6.75 -6.83 -42.83
C PRO A 158 5.73 -7.79 -43.43
N ALA A 159 5.94 -8.20 -44.69
CA ALA A 159 5.05 -9.13 -45.39
C ALA A 159 4.76 -10.42 -44.62
N GLY A 160 5.74 -10.95 -43.85
CA GLY A 160 5.54 -12.12 -42.98
C GLY A 160 4.55 -11.90 -41.83
N VAL A 161 4.40 -10.67 -41.31
CA VAL A 161 3.38 -10.32 -40.30
C VAL A 161 2.01 -10.14 -40.97
N LEU A 162 1.97 -9.52 -42.15
CA LEU A 162 0.72 -9.37 -42.91
C LEU A 162 0.17 -10.73 -43.37
N ALA A 163 1.02 -11.63 -43.83
CA ALA A 163 0.64 -13.01 -44.17
C ALA A 163 0.19 -13.80 -42.92
N ALA A 164 0.84 -13.58 -41.77
CA ALA A 164 0.38 -14.14 -40.50
C ALA A 164 -1.02 -13.65 -40.11
N GLU A 165 -1.34 -12.37 -40.30
CA GLU A 165 -2.70 -11.85 -40.06
C GLU A 165 -3.73 -12.48 -41.00
N GLN A 166 -3.44 -12.62 -42.29
CA GLN A 166 -4.37 -13.27 -43.24
C GLN A 166 -4.60 -14.75 -42.90
N ALA A 167 -3.56 -15.46 -42.47
CA ALA A 167 -3.67 -16.85 -42.02
C ALA A 167 -4.47 -16.98 -40.71
N LEU A 168 -4.22 -16.10 -39.72
CA LEU A 168 -4.85 -16.15 -38.38
C LEU A 168 -6.30 -15.66 -38.34
N PHE A 169 -6.73 -14.83 -39.29
CA PHE A 169 -8.14 -14.40 -39.41
C PHE A 169 -8.96 -15.45 -40.19
N ASP A 170 -8.98 -16.67 -39.67
CA ASP A 170 -9.58 -17.90 -40.24
C ASP A 170 -11.07 -18.09 -39.90
N GLY A 171 -11.74 -17.08 -39.34
CA GLY A 171 -13.11 -17.22 -38.84
C GLY A 171 -13.24 -17.88 -37.47
N ASN A 172 -12.16 -18.27 -36.79
CA ASN A 172 -12.17 -18.79 -35.41
C ASN A 172 -11.48 -17.86 -34.39
N LEU A 173 -10.83 -16.80 -34.85
CA LEU A 173 -10.07 -15.84 -34.03
C LEU A 173 -10.95 -15.04 -33.04
N ILE A 174 -10.60 -15.11 -31.75
CA ILE A 174 -11.24 -14.37 -30.65
C ILE A 174 -10.36 -13.22 -30.16
N ILE A 175 -9.05 -13.41 -30.06
CA ILE A 175 -8.07 -12.36 -29.70
C ILE A 175 -7.00 -12.23 -30.78
N ALA A 176 -6.72 -10.99 -31.17
CA ALA A 176 -5.47 -10.59 -31.81
C ALA A 176 -4.64 -9.71 -30.85
N GLY A 177 -3.32 -9.81 -30.95
CA GLY A 177 -2.37 -9.00 -30.20
C GLY A 177 -1.08 -8.83 -31.00
N LEU A 178 -0.51 -7.62 -31.02
CA LEU A 178 0.72 -7.30 -31.73
C LEU A 178 1.59 -6.35 -30.89
N ILE A 179 2.86 -6.71 -30.77
CA ILE A 179 3.91 -5.89 -30.16
C ILE A 179 5.00 -5.68 -31.22
N ASP A 180 5.26 -4.43 -31.60
CA ASP A 180 6.44 -4.05 -32.38
C ASP A 180 7.63 -3.92 -31.42
N VAL A 181 8.38 -5.00 -31.30
CA VAL A 181 9.53 -5.11 -30.38
C VAL A 181 10.64 -4.13 -30.77
N LYS A 182 10.74 -3.73 -32.05
CA LYS A 182 11.73 -2.75 -32.49
C LYS A 182 11.36 -1.34 -32.09
N LYS A 183 10.10 -0.92 -32.24
CA LYS A 183 9.60 0.35 -31.67
C LYS A 183 9.71 0.35 -30.15
N LEU A 184 9.32 -0.76 -29.49
CA LEU A 184 9.42 -0.89 -28.03
C LEU A 184 10.87 -0.78 -27.54
N THR A 185 11.80 -1.50 -28.16
CA THR A 185 13.24 -1.45 -27.79
C THR A 185 13.86 -0.08 -28.07
N LEU A 186 13.41 0.63 -29.12
CA LEU A 186 13.86 2.01 -29.39
C LEU A 186 13.31 3.00 -28.36
N LEU A 187 12.06 2.85 -27.93
CA LEU A 187 11.48 3.65 -26.83
C LEU A 187 12.15 3.34 -25.49
N GLU A 188 12.45 2.06 -25.22
CA GLU A 188 13.21 1.63 -24.05
C GLU A 188 14.62 2.23 -24.03
N ARG A 189 15.33 2.22 -25.17
CA ARG A 189 16.63 2.90 -25.33
C ARG A 189 16.52 4.40 -25.13
N TYR A 190 15.47 5.03 -25.65
CA TYR A 190 15.22 6.48 -25.51
C TYR A 190 14.89 6.91 -24.07
N TRP A 191 14.20 6.07 -23.29
CA TRP A 191 13.78 6.39 -21.93
C TRP A 191 14.73 5.91 -20.82
N PHE A 192 15.32 4.72 -21.00
CA PHE A 192 16.15 4.06 -19.99
C PHE A 192 17.62 3.95 -20.39
N GLY A 193 17.98 4.24 -21.65
CA GLY A 193 19.34 4.16 -22.18
C GLY A 193 19.67 2.82 -22.85
N GLU A 194 20.90 2.70 -23.39
CA GLU A 194 21.45 1.42 -23.85
C GLU A 194 21.56 0.40 -22.71
N LEU A 195 21.37 -0.89 -23.01
CA LEU A 195 21.57 -1.99 -22.06
C LEU A 195 23.06 -2.21 -21.79
N ASP A 196 23.40 -2.89 -20.69
CA ASP A 196 24.79 -3.31 -20.44
C ASP A 196 25.23 -4.37 -21.47
N PRO A 197 26.22 -4.08 -22.33
CA PRO A 197 26.65 -5.02 -23.38
C PRO A 197 27.44 -6.23 -22.83
N GLN A 198 27.83 -6.22 -21.55
CA GLN A 198 28.59 -7.30 -20.90
C GLN A 198 27.93 -7.75 -19.59
N ALA A 199 26.59 -7.66 -19.50
CA ALA A 199 25.84 -8.10 -18.32
C ALA A 199 26.18 -9.56 -17.94
N LEU A 200 26.56 -9.76 -16.67
CA LEU A 200 26.88 -11.07 -16.12
C LEU A 200 25.60 -11.93 -15.91
N PRO A 201 25.68 -13.27 -16.02
CA PRO A 201 24.52 -14.12 -15.74
C PRO A 201 24.07 -13.98 -14.27
N LEU A 202 22.76 -13.83 -14.04
CA LEU A 202 22.18 -13.87 -12.70
C LEU A 202 22.19 -15.31 -12.15
N GLU A 203 22.55 -15.46 -10.87
CA GLU A 203 22.70 -16.76 -10.21
C GLU A 203 21.36 -17.48 -9.95
N THR A 204 20.25 -16.74 -9.81
CA THR A 204 18.94 -17.28 -9.43
C THR A 204 18.04 -17.59 -10.63
N ARG A 205 17.80 -18.90 -10.89
CA ARG A 205 16.88 -19.36 -11.94
C ARG A 205 15.63 -20.06 -11.38
N GLN A 206 14.50 -19.35 -11.44
CA GLN A 206 13.31 -19.87 -12.11
C GLN A 206 12.73 -18.76 -12.97
N GLN A 207 12.53 -19.03 -14.26
CA GLN A 207 11.99 -18.09 -15.25
C GLN A 207 11.14 -18.89 -16.25
N GLY A 208 9.98 -18.35 -16.63
CA GLY A 208 9.06 -18.99 -17.57
C GLY A 208 9.51 -18.87 -19.04
N LEU A 209 8.89 -19.63 -19.94
CA LEU A 209 9.21 -19.72 -21.38
C LEU A 209 9.52 -18.38 -22.05
N LEU A 210 8.63 -17.39 -21.91
CA LEU A 210 8.80 -16.07 -22.52
C LEU A 210 10.00 -15.31 -21.94
N ASN A 211 10.26 -15.43 -20.63
CA ASN A 211 11.47 -14.87 -20.03
C ASN A 211 12.72 -15.61 -20.55
N ASN A 212 12.76 -16.95 -20.56
CA ASN A 212 13.92 -17.72 -21.05
C ASN A 212 14.28 -17.45 -22.51
N LEU A 213 13.30 -17.05 -23.33
CA LEU A 213 13.53 -16.56 -24.69
C LEU A 213 14.06 -15.12 -24.70
N LEU A 214 13.42 -14.19 -23.99
CA LEU A 214 13.76 -12.75 -24.00
C LEU A 214 15.02 -12.41 -23.17
N SER A 215 15.39 -13.24 -22.19
CA SER A 215 16.64 -13.23 -21.42
C SER A 215 17.70 -14.22 -21.96
N GLY A 216 17.41 -14.82 -23.12
CA GLY A 216 18.33 -15.67 -23.87
C GLY A 216 19.51 -14.90 -24.49
N PRO A 217 20.21 -15.48 -25.49
CA PRO A 217 21.33 -14.82 -26.16
C PRO A 217 20.92 -13.45 -26.73
N PRO A 218 21.69 -12.35 -26.52
CA PRO A 218 21.28 -10.99 -26.92
C PRO A 218 20.77 -10.87 -28.35
N LYS A 219 21.43 -11.59 -29.28
CA LYS A 219 21.06 -11.69 -30.71
C LYS A 219 19.60 -12.09 -30.94
N PHE A 220 18.98 -12.87 -30.06
CA PHE A 220 17.56 -13.24 -30.20
C PHE A 220 16.66 -12.01 -30.02
N ARG A 221 16.87 -11.22 -28.96
CA ARG A 221 16.11 -9.98 -28.69
C ARG A 221 16.38 -8.90 -29.75
N GLU A 222 17.61 -8.82 -30.27
CA GLU A 222 17.98 -7.90 -31.35
C GLU A 222 17.35 -8.27 -32.70
N ASN A 223 17.25 -9.57 -32.99
CA ASN A 223 16.65 -10.06 -34.23
C ASN A 223 15.12 -10.03 -34.20
N LEU A 224 14.51 -10.22 -33.03
CA LEU A 224 13.06 -10.15 -32.82
C LEU A 224 12.52 -8.78 -33.27
N SER A 225 11.52 -8.80 -34.13
CA SER A 225 10.92 -7.62 -34.77
C SER A 225 9.51 -7.40 -34.26
N HIS A 226 8.67 -8.43 -34.27
CA HIS A 226 7.32 -8.38 -33.72
C HIS A 226 6.98 -9.66 -32.98
N ILE A 227 6.12 -9.53 -31.97
CA ILE A 227 5.38 -10.62 -31.33
C ILE A 227 3.93 -10.44 -31.73
N PHE A 228 3.34 -11.44 -32.39
CA PHE A 228 1.90 -11.56 -32.58
C PHE A 228 1.38 -12.63 -31.60
N TYR A 229 0.39 -12.28 -30.79
CA TYR A 229 -0.35 -13.20 -29.95
C TYR A 229 -1.75 -13.40 -30.53
N ALA A 230 -2.22 -14.63 -30.57
CA ALA A 230 -3.59 -14.94 -30.96
C ALA A 230 -4.23 -15.95 -30.01
N THR A 231 -5.55 -15.90 -29.94
CA THR A 231 -6.36 -16.98 -29.35
C THR A 231 -7.55 -17.21 -30.25
N SER A 232 -7.66 -18.41 -30.80
CA SER A 232 -8.78 -18.84 -31.62
C SER A 232 -9.56 -19.93 -30.90
N MET A 233 -10.81 -20.16 -31.30
CA MET A 233 -11.63 -21.25 -30.78
C MET A 233 -12.16 -22.10 -31.95
N PRO A 234 -11.41 -23.13 -32.36
CA PRO A 234 -11.81 -24.05 -33.42
C PRO A 234 -13.15 -24.73 -33.12
N PRO A 235 -13.95 -25.10 -34.15
CA PRO A 235 -15.21 -25.79 -33.95
C PRO A 235 -15.02 -27.09 -33.15
N GLY A 236 -15.81 -27.26 -32.08
CA GLY A 236 -15.77 -28.45 -31.22
C GLY A 236 -14.73 -28.44 -30.09
N GLN A 237 -13.84 -27.44 -30.00
CA GLN A 237 -12.96 -27.30 -28.83
C GLN A 237 -13.65 -26.55 -27.68
N GLU A 238 -13.48 -27.00 -26.43
CA GLU A 238 -13.99 -26.32 -25.23
C GLU A 238 -13.07 -25.21 -24.70
N GLN A 239 -11.80 -25.20 -25.12
CA GLN A 239 -10.78 -24.25 -24.71
C GLN A 239 -10.21 -23.53 -25.95
N GLY A 240 -9.74 -22.29 -25.78
CA GLY A 240 -9.13 -21.54 -26.87
C GLY A 240 -7.71 -22.02 -27.16
N THR A 241 -7.40 -22.32 -28.43
CA THR A 241 -6.03 -22.58 -28.85
C THR A 241 -5.25 -21.26 -28.85
N GLN A 242 -4.20 -21.20 -28.03
CA GLN A 242 -3.28 -20.07 -27.93
C GLN A 242 -2.17 -20.21 -28.96
N ILE A 243 -1.84 -19.10 -29.62
CA ILE A 243 -0.80 -19.00 -30.64
C ILE A 243 0.12 -17.83 -30.31
N LEU A 244 1.44 -18.06 -30.38
CA LEU A 244 2.47 -17.05 -30.23
C LEU A 244 3.41 -17.07 -31.43
N LEU A 245 3.31 -16.07 -32.30
CA LEU A 245 4.10 -15.92 -33.51
C LEU A 245 5.12 -14.80 -33.35
N LEU A 246 6.38 -15.09 -33.66
CA LEU A 246 7.52 -14.19 -33.54
C LEU A 246 8.08 -13.98 -34.94
N THR A 247 8.32 -12.72 -35.35
CA THR A 247 8.98 -12.41 -36.64
C THR A 247 10.34 -11.76 -36.41
N GLY A 248 11.33 -12.08 -37.24
CA GLY A 248 12.70 -11.62 -37.00
C GLY A 248 13.75 -12.28 -37.89
N LYS A 249 14.86 -12.69 -37.27
CA LYS A 249 15.91 -13.51 -37.88
C LYS A 249 16.30 -14.61 -36.87
N PHE A 250 15.89 -15.84 -37.13
CA PHE A 250 16.03 -16.92 -36.15
C PHE A 250 16.98 -18.00 -36.66
N ASP A 251 17.82 -18.49 -35.74
CA ASP A 251 18.60 -19.71 -35.92
C ASP A 251 17.94 -20.81 -35.09
N ALA A 252 17.52 -21.89 -35.74
CA ALA A 252 16.80 -22.98 -35.09
C ALA A 252 17.67 -23.69 -34.05
N GLN A 253 18.97 -23.88 -34.32
CA GLN A 253 19.87 -24.57 -33.39
C GLN A 253 20.04 -23.77 -32.10
N THR A 254 20.28 -22.46 -32.18
CA THR A 254 20.38 -21.55 -31.03
C THR A 254 19.08 -21.47 -30.24
N LEU A 255 17.92 -21.45 -30.92
CA LEU A 255 16.62 -21.44 -30.27
C LEU A 255 16.37 -22.74 -29.49
N LEU A 256 16.51 -23.89 -30.14
CA LEU A 256 16.28 -25.21 -29.55
C LEU A 256 17.27 -25.49 -28.41
N LYS A 257 18.55 -25.10 -28.56
CA LYS A 257 19.56 -25.16 -27.48
C LYS A 257 19.24 -24.24 -26.28
N THR A 258 18.42 -23.20 -26.48
CA THR A 258 17.94 -22.33 -25.40
C THR A 258 16.70 -22.92 -24.74
N LEU A 259 15.75 -23.43 -25.52
CA LEU A 259 14.53 -24.11 -25.04
C LEU A 259 14.84 -25.43 -24.32
N GLY A 260 15.86 -26.16 -24.74
CA GLY A 260 16.33 -27.42 -24.14
C GLY A 260 16.78 -27.32 -22.67
N LYS A 261 16.84 -26.10 -22.11
CA LYS A 261 17.05 -25.84 -20.66
C LYS A 261 15.77 -25.95 -19.83
N SER A 262 14.60 -26.10 -20.47
CA SER A 262 13.29 -26.08 -19.81
C SER A 262 12.24 -26.99 -20.50
N PHE A 263 12.51 -27.47 -21.72
CA PHE A 263 11.64 -28.34 -22.49
C PHE A 263 12.44 -29.49 -23.10
N LYS A 264 11.89 -30.70 -23.07
CA LYS A 264 12.32 -31.78 -23.95
C LYS A 264 11.84 -31.44 -25.36
N THR A 265 12.78 -31.33 -26.30
CA THR A 265 12.50 -31.02 -27.71
C THR A 265 12.48 -32.31 -28.52
N GLU A 266 11.32 -32.68 -29.06
CA GLU A 266 11.15 -33.84 -29.95
C GLU A 266 10.88 -33.35 -31.37
N GLN A 267 11.57 -33.89 -32.37
CA GLN A 267 11.49 -33.40 -33.74
C GLN A 267 10.37 -34.11 -34.51
N ILE A 268 9.47 -33.33 -35.12
CA ILE A 268 8.38 -33.81 -35.97
C ILE A 268 8.84 -33.85 -37.43
N ASP A 269 9.47 -32.77 -37.90
CA ASP A 269 10.13 -32.72 -39.22
C ASP A 269 11.27 -31.68 -39.27
N THR A 270 11.76 -31.32 -40.46
CA THR A 270 12.87 -30.37 -40.66
C THR A 270 12.63 -28.95 -40.12
N LYS A 271 11.38 -28.57 -39.82
CA LYS A 271 10.98 -27.24 -39.33
C LYS A 271 10.04 -27.27 -38.12
N ARG A 272 9.60 -28.45 -37.66
CA ARG A 272 8.62 -28.63 -36.59
C ARG A 272 9.16 -29.48 -35.44
N TRP A 273 8.90 -29.03 -34.21
CA TRP A 273 9.23 -29.74 -32.98
C TRP A 273 8.06 -29.68 -32.00
N GLN A 274 7.92 -30.74 -31.21
CA GLN A 274 7.12 -30.75 -29.99
C GLN A 274 8.00 -30.32 -28.80
N LEU A 275 7.45 -29.48 -27.94
CA LEU A 275 8.03 -29.02 -26.69
C LEU A 275 7.21 -29.60 -25.54
N THR A 276 7.73 -30.65 -24.92
CA THR A 276 7.19 -31.16 -23.66
C THR A 276 7.94 -30.48 -22.53
N PRO A 277 7.29 -29.76 -21.59
CA PRO A 277 7.96 -29.19 -20.42
C PRO A 277 8.80 -30.24 -19.69
N LEU A 278 10.03 -29.91 -19.30
CA LEU A 278 10.81 -30.79 -18.42
C LEU A 278 10.07 -30.90 -17.08
N SER A 279 9.90 -32.12 -16.58
CA SER A 279 9.15 -32.33 -15.35
C SER A 279 9.92 -31.71 -14.17
N PRO A 280 9.25 -31.10 -13.18
CA PRO A 280 9.90 -30.72 -11.93
C PRO A 280 10.62 -31.90 -11.27
N ALA A 281 10.13 -33.13 -11.47
CA ALA A 281 10.79 -34.36 -11.01
C ALA A 281 12.24 -34.51 -11.51
N ASP A 282 12.54 -34.05 -12.74
CA ASP A 282 13.87 -34.14 -13.36
C ASP A 282 14.84 -33.01 -12.92
N SER A 283 14.38 -32.07 -12.07
CA SER A 283 15.15 -30.85 -11.76
C SER A 283 15.09 -30.35 -10.31
N SER A 284 14.05 -30.68 -9.53
CA SER A 284 14.06 -30.71 -8.06
C SER A 284 12.71 -31.19 -7.49
N ALA A 285 12.76 -32.14 -6.55
CA ALA A 285 11.58 -32.81 -5.99
C ALA A 285 10.58 -31.90 -5.24
N ALA A 286 10.93 -30.66 -4.92
CA ALA A 286 10.07 -29.73 -4.17
C ALA A 286 8.88 -29.18 -4.97
N ASN A 287 8.97 -29.07 -6.30
CA ASN A 287 8.00 -28.34 -7.12
C ASN A 287 6.88 -29.22 -7.72
N ALA A 288 6.83 -30.51 -7.39
CA ALA A 288 5.82 -31.44 -7.92
C ALA A 288 4.45 -31.35 -7.20
N ALA A 289 4.42 -30.86 -5.95
CA ALA A 289 3.23 -30.91 -5.10
C ALA A 289 2.11 -29.92 -5.47
N CYS A 290 2.33 -29.02 -6.44
CA CYS A 290 1.37 -27.97 -6.80
C CYS A 290 0.24 -28.37 -7.75
N ALA A 291 0.07 -29.67 -8.06
CA ALA A 291 -1.05 -30.13 -8.87
C ALA A 291 -2.41 -30.00 -8.14
N ASP A 292 -2.47 -30.40 -6.86
CA ASP A 292 -3.72 -30.70 -6.15
C ASP A 292 -4.46 -29.47 -5.60
N LYS A 293 -3.91 -28.27 -5.81
CA LYS A 293 -4.61 -26.99 -5.59
C LYS A 293 -5.04 -26.31 -6.89
N THR A 294 -5.10 -27.05 -8.00
CA THR A 294 -6.03 -26.66 -9.07
C THR A 294 -7.48 -26.80 -8.57
N PRO A 295 -8.40 -25.88 -8.91
CA PRO A 295 -9.82 -26.15 -8.76
C PRO A 295 -10.19 -27.35 -9.66
N GLN A 296 -11.22 -28.12 -9.27
CA GLN A 296 -11.61 -29.40 -9.87
C GLN A 296 -12.16 -29.33 -11.32
N ASN A 297 -11.77 -28.32 -12.11
CA ASN A 297 -12.14 -28.11 -13.51
C ASN A 297 -10.95 -27.69 -14.42
N THR A 298 -9.71 -27.68 -13.94
CA THR A 298 -8.53 -27.43 -14.81
C THR A 298 -7.53 -28.58 -14.78
N GLY A 299 -7.93 -29.71 -15.36
CA GLY A 299 -7.04 -30.79 -15.77
C GLY A 299 -6.07 -30.35 -16.86
N THR A 300 -5.14 -29.45 -16.52
CA THR A 300 -4.07 -28.98 -17.40
C THR A 300 -2.99 -30.05 -17.47
N ALA A 301 -3.30 -31.16 -18.14
CA ALA A 301 -2.28 -32.12 -18.59
C ALA A 301 -1.14 -31.33 -19.25
N SER A 302 0.11 -31.71 -18.99
CA SER A 302 1.32 -30.97 -19.39
C SER A 302 1.21 -30.52 -20.85
N ARG A 303 0.86 -29.25 -21.08
CA ARG A 303 0.42 -28.77 -22.39
C ARG A 303 1.60 -28.83 -23.35
N GLN A 304 1.58 -29.85 -24.20
CA GLN A 304 2.53 -30.02 -25.29
C GLN A 304 2.41 -28.79 -26.19
N LEU A 305 3.52 -28.04 -26.32
CA LEU A 305 3.56 -26.87 -27.20
C LEU A 305 4.22 -27.27 -28.50
N TYR A 306 3.63 -26.90 -29.63
CA TYR A 306 4.14 -27.23 -30.96
C TYR A 306 4.83 -26.00 -31.54
N ILE A 307 6.11 -26.12 -31.87
CA ILE A 307 6.93 -25.02 -32.38
C ILE A 307 7.36 -25.27 -33.84
N HIS A 308 7.07 -24.30 -34.70
CA HIS A 308 7.59 -24.27 -36.08
C HIS A 308 8.61 -23.13 -36.21
N ILE A 309 9.79 -23.42 -36.77
CA ILE A 309 10.90 -22.47 -36.91
C ILE A 309 11.33 -22.35 -38.37
N THR A 310 11.41 -21.12 -38.86
CA THR A 310 12.07 -20.75 -40.12
C THR A 310 13.14 -19.68 -39.84
N PRO A 311 13.96 -19.30 -40.83
CA PRO A 311 14.88 -18.17 -40.69
C PRO A 311 14.20 -16.82 -40.39
N ASP A 312 12.91 -16.65 -40.71
CA ASP A 312 12.17 -15.37 -40.61
C ASP A 312 11.08 -15.34 -39.54
N ARG A 313 10.54 -16.50 -39.13
CA ARG A 313 9.50 -16.62 -38.10
C ARG A 313 9.67 -17.84 -37.19
N VAL A 314 9.24 -17.69 -35.95
CA VAL A 314 9.00 -18.78 -35.00
C VAL A 314 7.52 -18.74 -34.64
N MET A 315 6.85 -19.88 -34.55
CA MET A 315 5.44 -19.94 -34.15
C MET A 315 5.25 -21.05 -33.12
N LEU A 316 4.59 -20.74 -32.00
CA LEU A 316 4.25 -21.69 -30.95
C LEU A 316 2.73 -21.83 -30.86
N PHE A 317 2.25 -23.06 -30.73
CA PHE A 317 0.84 -23.43 -30.64
C PHE A 317 0.61 -24.35 -29.43
N SER A 318 -0.64 -24.44 -28.98
CA SER A 318 -1.08 -25.32 -27.88
C SER A 318 -1.96 -26.50 -28.35
N ASP A 319 -2.20 -26.62 -29.66
CA ASP A 319 -2.90 -27.71 -30.33
C ASP A 319 -2.22 -27.98 -31.67
N LEU A 320 -2.02 -29.24 -32.06
CA LEU A 320 -1.30 -29.60 -33.29
C LEU A 320 -2.17 -29.55 -34.56
N PRO A 321 -3.39 -30.14 -34.60
CA PRO A 321 -4.25 -30.06 -35.78
C PRO A 321 -4.55 -28.62 -36.21
N TYR A 322 -4.84 -27.73 -35.26
CA TYR A 322 -5.05 -26.32 -35.59
C TYR A 322 -3.74 -25.59 -35.96
N ALA A 323 -2.59 -26.02 -35.44
CA ALA A 323 -1.30 -25.53 -35.91
C ALA A 323 -1.06 -25.90 -37.38
N GLU A 324 -1.35 -27.13 -37.79
CA GLU A 324 -1.20 -27.57 -39.19
C GLU A 324 -2.10 -26.78 -40.13
N HIS A 325 -3.36 -26.53 -39.76
CA HIS A 325 -4.26 -25.66 -40.52
C HIS A 325 -3.70 -24.24 -40.71
N ILE A 326 -3.22 -23.59 -39.63
CA ILE A 326 -2.65 -22.24 -39.71
C ILE A 326 -1.30 -22.24 -40.47
N TRP A 327 -0.51 -23.31 -40.40
CA TRP A 327 0.71 -23.46 -41.19
C TRP A 327 0.41 -23.61 -42.69
N GLU A 328 -0.60 -24.40 -43.05
CA GLU A 328 -1.05 -24.55 -44.44
C GLU A 328 -1.48 -23.18 -44.99
N ARG A 329 -2.43 -22.51 -44.34
CA ARG A 329 -2.93 -21.16 -44.71
C ARG A 329 -1.81 -20.16 -44.92
N LEU A 330 -0.82 -20.14 -44.02
CA LEU A 330 0.34 -19.25 -44.05
C LEU A 330 1.35 -19.61 -45.16
N SER A 331 1.42 -20.88 -45.55
CA SER A 331 2.29 -21.37 -46.62
C SER A 331 1.71 -21.17 -48.02
N SER A 332 0.39 -21.35 -48.17
CA SER A 332 -0.33 -21.14 -49.43
C SER A 332 -0.72 -19.68 -49.66
N GLY A 333 -0.57 -18.81 -48.67
CA GLY A 333 -0.95 -17.39 -48.75
C GLY A 333 -2.46 -17.17 -48.83
N GLN A 334 -3.25 -17.99 -48.12
CA GLN A 334 -4.71 -17.82 -48.07
C GLN A 334 -5.10 -16.46 -47.48
N GLN A 335 -6.19 -15.89 -47.99
CA GLN A 335 -6.77 -14.65 -47.47
C GLN A 335 -7.58 -14.91 -46.20
N ALA A 336 -7.77 -13.87 -45.38
CA ALA A 336 -8.62 -13.90 -44.21
C ALA A 336 -10.08 -14.23 -44.57
N GLU A 337 -10.66 -15.17 -43.84
CA GLU A 337 -12.09 -15.51 -43.93
C GLU A 337 -12.95 -14.59 -43.04
N GLN A 338 -12.33 -13.99 -42.02
CA GLN A 338 -12.91 -12.95 -41.18
C GLN A 338 -12.27 -11.61 -41.50
N ASP A 339 -13.08 -10.58 -41.78
CA ASP A 339 -12.58 -9.23 -42.11
C ASP A 339 -11.53 -8.71 -41.11
N PRO A 340 -10.24 -8.56 -41.51
CA PRO A 340 -9.20 -8.08 -40.63
C PRO A 340 -9.14 -6.54 -40.60
N SER A 341 -9.93 -5.83 -41.43
CA SER A 341 -9.79 -4.38 -41.65
C SER A 341 -9.90 -3.57 -40.37
N ARG A 342 -10.82 -3.93 -39.46
CA ARG A 342 -10.98 -3.28 -38.14
C ARG A 342 -9.74 -3.39 -37.29
N TRP A 343 -9.18 -4.59 -37.17
CA TRP A 343 -7.92 -4.84 -36.46
C TRP A 343 -6.77 -4.08 -37.12
N GLN A 344 -6.60 -4.23 -38.43
CA GLN A 344 -5.49 -3.65 -39.19
C GLN A 344 -5.49 -2.12 -39.13
N HIS A 345 -6.67 -1.49 -39.16
CA HIS A 345 -6.84 -0.06 -38.94
C HIS A 345 -6.51 0.31 -37.48
N TYR A 346 -7.08 -0.38 -36.50
CA TYR A 346 -6.86 -0.07 -35.08
C TYR A 346 -5.38 -0.16 -34.68
N ARG A 347 -4.66 -1.20 -35.12
CA ARG A 347 -3.23 -1.42 -34.81
C ARG A 347 -2.27 -0.57 -35.63
N GLN A 348 -2.75 0.28 -36.55
CA GLN A 348 -1.89 1.18 -37.33
C GLN A 348 -1.31 2.30 -36.44
N GLY A 349 -0.02 2.63 -36.63
CA GLY A 349 0.69 3.64 -35.84
C GLY A 349 1.11 3.21 -34.42
N LYS A 350 0.33 2.32 -33.81
CA LYS A 350 0.59 1.71 -32.49
C LYS A 350 1.83 0.81 -32.50
N PHE A 351 2.36 0.52 -31.30
CA PHE A 351 3.48 -0.42 -31.09
C PHE A 351 3.19 -1.49 -30.03
N ILE A 352 2.14 -1.31 -29.22
CA ILE A 352 1.39 -2.43 -28.62
C ILE A 352 -0.07 -2.27 -29.05
N SER A 353 -0.71 -3.38 -29.42
CA SER A 353 -2.14 -3.45 -29.70
C SER A 353 -2.68 -4.81 -29.29
N PHE A 354 -3.86 -4.83 -28.70
CA PHE A 354 -4.65 -6.03 -28.43
C PHE A 354 -6.09 -5.75 -28.84
N MET A 355 -6.79 -6.74 -29.35
CA MET A 355 -8.20 -6.66 -29.72
C MET A 355 -8.91 -7.96 -29.41
N LEU A 356 -9.97 -7.85 -28.62
CA LEU A 356 -10.96 -8.86 -28.34
C LEU A 356 -12.06 -8.75 -29.40
N ILE A 357 -12.03 -9.65 -30.38
CA ILE A 357 -12.86 -9.61 -31.59
C ILE A 357 -14.20 -10.34 -31.40
N ARG A 358 -14.26 -11.30 -30.46
CA ARG A 358 -15.50 -12.02 -30.11
C ARG A 358 -15.71 -12.09 -28.60
N PRO A 359 -16.04 -10.97 -27.95
CA PRO A 359 -16.11 -10.87 -26.49
C PRO A 359 -16.98 -11.96 -25.84
N GLY A 360 -18.14 -12.28 -26.43
CA GLY A 360 -19.06 -13.30 -25.90
C GLY A 360 -18.54 -14.74 -25.88
N GLN A 361 -17.40 -15.04 -26.53
CA GLN A 361 -16.77 -16.37 -26.50
C GLN A 361 -15.55 -16.44 -25.56
N THR A 362 -15.07 -15.28 -25.06
CA THR A 362 -13.83 -15.15 -24.27
C THR A 362 -13.80 -15.97 -22.98
N SER A 363 -14.92 -16.04 -22.26
CA SER A 363 -15.02 -16.73 -20.98
C SER A 363 -14.86 -18.25 -21.07
N LYS A 364 -15.01 -18.83 -22.27
CA LYS A 364 -14.65 -20.22 -22.57
C LYS A 364 -13.20 -20.32 -23.09
N ALA A 365 -12.79 -19.36 -23.91
CA ALA A 365 -11.47 -19.38 -24.54
C ALA A 365 -10.30 -19.13 -23.56
N ILE A 366 -10.51 -18.33 -22.51
CA ILE A 366 -9.44 -17.84 -21.61
C ILE A 366 -9.89 -17.90 -20.14
N GLY A 367 -9.20 -18.73 -19.35
CA GLY A 367 -9.36 -18.78 -17.90
C GLY A 367 -8.60 -17.67 -17.15
N GLY A 368 -8.92 -17.50 -15.87
CA GLY A 368 -8.24 -16.55 -14.97
C GLY A 368 -8.73 -15.09 -15.09
N ILE A 369 -7.97 -14.18 -14.49
CA ILE A 369 -8.37 -12.77 -14.29
C ILE A 369 -8.79 -12.05 -15.60
N PRO A 370 -8.09 -12.18 -16.75
CA PRO A 370 -8.53 -11.53 -17.99
C PRO A 370 -9.88 -12.05 -18.50
N GLY A 371 -10.15 -13.35 -18.37
CA GLY A 371 -11.44 -13.95 -18.72
C GLY A 371 -12.57 -13.46 -17.82
N LEU A 372 -12.32 -13.37 -16.51
CA LEU A 372 -13.28 -12.84 -15.53
C LEU A 372 -13.56 -11.34 -15.73
N MET A 373 -12.54 -10.54 -16.06
CA MET A 373 -12.70 -9.11 -16.39
C MET A 373 -13.53 -8.92 -17.67
N ALA A 374 -13.26 -9.71 -18.72
CA ALA A 374 -14.08 -9.70 -19.93
C ALA A 374 -15.54 -10.11 -19.61
N GLN A 375 -15.73 -11.19 -18.86
CA GLN A 375 -17.06 -11.67 -18.47
C GLN A 375 -17.85 -10.62 -17.68
N GLY A 376 -17.27 -10.00 -16.65
CA GLY A 376 -17.95 -9.01 -15.82
C GLY A 376 -18.32 -7.71 -16.55
N ALA A 377 -17.55 -7.32 -17.57
CA ALA A 377 -17.95 -6.24 -18.48
C ALA A 377 -19.17 -6.65 -19.33
N LEU A 378 -19.13 -7.84 -19.93
CA LEU A 378 -20.09 -8.31 -20.93
C LEU A 378 -21.44 -8.74 -20.36
N THR A 379 -21.49 -9.34 -19.18
CA THR A 379 -22.76 -9.69 -18.49
C THR A 379 -23.67 -8.49 -18.26
N ASN A 380 -23.12 -7.27 -18.31
CA ASN A 380 -23.84 -6.01 -18.12
C ASN A 380 -23.97 -5.19 -19.41
N THR A 381 -23.33 -5.58 -20.53
CA THR A 381 -23.22 -4.76 -21.75
C THR A 381 -23.30 -5.58 -23.06
N PRO A 382 -24.45 -6.22 -23.37
CA PRO A 382 -24.60 -7.09 -24.55
C PRO A 382 -24.47 -6.40 -25.92
N GLN A 383 -24.26 -5.08 -25.95
CA GLN A 383 -24.08 -4.27 -27.16
C GLN A 383 -22.61 -4.18 -27.63
N VAL A 384 -21.66 -4.54 -26.76
CA VAL A 384 -20.22 -4.50 -27.05
C VAL A 384 -19.85 -5.59 -28.05
N GLN A 385 -19.38 -5.18 -29.22
CA GLN A 385 -18.99 -6.06 -30.31
C GLN A 385 -17.51 -6.46 -30.23
N GLU A 386 -16.63 -5.51 -29.89
CA GLU A 386 -15.18 -5.68 -29.84
C GLU A 386 -14.60 -4.78 -28.74
N ILE A 387 -13.48 -5.16 -28.13
CA ILE A 387 -12.74 -4.32 -27.17
C ILE A 387 -11.27 -4.31 -27.58
N ALA A 388 -10.69 -3.14 -27.83
CA ALA A 388 -9.30 -3.00 -28.24
C ALA A 388 -8.51 -2.09 -27.31
N LEU A 389 -7.27 -2.48 -26.99
CA LEU A 389 -6.34 -1.74 -26.15
C LEU A 389 -5.07 -1.44 -26.95
N GLY A 390 -4.57 -0.21 -26.87
CA GLY A 390 -3.48 0.26 -27.70
C GLY A 390 -2.48 1.14 -26.96
N LEU A 391 -1.23 1.08 -27.39
CA LEU A 391 -0.15 1.98 -26.97
C LEU A 391 0.57 2.53 -28.20
N GLU A 392 0.58 3.85 -28.30
CA GLU A 392 1.22 4.62 -29.37
C GLU A 392 2.08 5.74 -28.78
N ALA A 393 3.02 6.27 -29.57
CA ALA A 393 3.81 7.44 -29.17
C ALA A 393 3.20 8.71 -29.75
N ASP A 394 3.08 9.76 -28.93
CA ASP A 394 2.63 11.09 -29.35
C ASP A 394 3.85 12.04 -29.42
N PRO A 395 4.59 12.06 -30.54
CA PRO A 395 5.82 12.83 -30.67
C PRO A 395 5.59 14.35 -30.60
N ARG A 396 4.34 14.82 -30.80
CA ARG A 396 3.98 16.24 -30.66
C ARG A 396 3.98 16.72 -29.21
N LYS A 397 4.00 15.80 -28.24
CA LYS A 397 3.89 16.08 -26.80
C LYS A 397 4.96 15.38 -25.94
N GLY A 398 5.82 14.54 -26.52
CA GLY A 398 6.93 13.90 -25.80
C GLY A 398 6.50 12.78 -24.84
N GLY A 399 5.50 11.99 -25.22
CA GLY A 399 5.00 10.88 -24.39
C GLY A 399 4.31 9.80 -25.21
N LEU A 400 3.58 8.93 -24.52
CA LEU A 400 2.70 7.90 -25.08
C LEU A 400 1.24 8.27 -24.91
N ASN A 401 0.39 7.67 -25.75
CA ASN A 401 -1.04 7.60 -25.53
C ASN A 401 -1.42 6.12 -25.35
N THR A 402 -2.06 5.78 -24.22
CA THR A 402 -2.83 4.54 -24.11
C THR A 402 -4.25 4.84 -24.56
N ASN A 403 -4.81 4.01 -25.43
CA ASN A 403 -6.19 4.11 -25.90
C ASN A 403 -6.92 2.80 -25.59
N LEU A 404 -8.10 2.87 -24.99
CA LEU A 404 -9.06 1.77 -24.88
C LEU A 404 -10.26 2.10 -25.75
N HIS A 405 -10.51 1.30 -26.78
CA HIS A 405 -11.64 1.43 -27.69
C HIS A 405 -12.65 0.30 -27.45
N VAL A 406 -13.93 0.64 -27.33
CA VAL A 406 -15.03 -0.31 -27.14
C VAL A 406 -16.01 -0.12 -28.30
N ASN A 407 -16.02 -1.07 -29.24
CA ASN A 407 -16.88 -1.04 -30.41
C ASN A 407 -18.31 -1.42 -30.00
N SER A 408 -19.26 -0.53 -30.25
CA SER A 408 -20.69 -0.76 -30.03
C SER A 408 -21.49 0.01 -31.06
N LYS A 409 -22.53 -0.66 -31.60
CA LYS A 409 -23.47 -0.08 -32.57
C LYS A 409 -24.51 0.85 -31.93
N ASP A 410 -24.62 0.87 -30.60
CA ASP A 410 -25.53 1.78 -29.90
C ASP A 410 -24.81 3.10 -29.58
N ALA A 411 -25.02 4.09 -30.46
CA ALA A 411 -24.49 5.45 -30.29
C ALA A 411 -25.04 6.16 -29.03
N THR A 412 -26.24 5.81 -28.55
CA THR A 412 -26.83 6.36 -27.33
C THR A 412 -26.15 5.78 -26.10
N TRP A 413 -25.85 4.48 -26.09
CA TRP A 413 -25.03 3.84 -25.07
C TRP A 413 -23.59 4.37 -25.07
N ASN A 414 -22.96 4.54 -26.24
CA ASN A 414 -21.63 5.14 -26.37
C ASN A 414 -21.58 6.54 -25.74
N ALA A 415 -22.51 7.42 -26.12
CA ALA A 415 -22.55 8.80 -25.64
C ALA A 415 -22.89 8.91 -24.14
N SER A 416 -23.88 8.14 -23.66
CA SER A 416 -24.24 8.13 -22.23
C SER A 416 -23.15 7.53 -21.35
N THR A 417 -22.47 6.47 -21.80
CA THR A 417 -21.34 5.86 -21.08
C THR A 417 -20.13 6.79 -21.03
N ALA A 418 -19.75 7.41 -22.15
CA ALA A 418 -18.69 8.43 -22.18
C ALA A 418 -19.00 9.59 -21.22
N THR A 419 -20.24 10.08 -21.23
CA THR A 419 -20.71 11.16 -20.34
C THR A 419 -20.65 10.74 -18.87
N GLY A 420 -21.12 9.54 -18.52
CA GLY A 420 -21.10 9.02 -17.15
C GLY A 420 -19.69 8.78 -16.62
N ILE A 421 -18.76 8.32 -17.47
CA ILE A 421 -17.33 8.20 -17.13
C ILE A 421 -16.73 9.59 -16.90
N GLN A 422 -16.99 10.56 -17.78
CA GLN A 422 -16.49 11.93 -17.62
C GLN A 422 -17.05 12.61 -16.37
N GLN A 423 -18.32 12.39 -16.02
CA GLN A 423 -18.94 12.89 -14.79
C GLN A 423 -18.28 12.31 -13.54
N LYS A 424 -18.04 10.99 -13.49
CA LYS A 424 -17.32 10.34 -12.39
C LYS A 424 -15.89 10.87 -12.25
N ILE A 425 -15.16 11.00 -13.37
CA ILE A 425 -13.82 11.60 -13.40
C ILE A 425 -13.84 13.04 -12.88
N ASN A 426 -14.81 13.87 -13.31
CA ASN A 426 -14.92 15.26 -12.88
C ASN A 426 -15.25 15.39 -11.39
N ALA A 427 -16.15 14.55 -10.88
CA ALA A 427 -16.49 14.50 -9.46
C ALA A 427 -15.27 14.10 -8.60
N LEU A 428 -14.55 13.05 -8.99
CA LEU A 428 -13.31 12.62 -8.33
C LEU A 428 -12.21 13.69 -8.40
N GLN A 429 -12.05 14.37 -9.54
CA GLN A 429 -11.13 15.52 -9.63
C GLN A 429 -11.54 16.64 -8.66
N GLN A 430 -12.83 16.95 -8.54
CA GLN A 430 -13.29 18.06 -7.70
C GLN A 430 -13.14 17.74 -6.20
N ASP A 431 -13.44 16.51 -5.79
CA ASP A 431 -13.18 15.97 -4.45
C ASP A 431 -11.68 15.97 -4.12
N ARG A 432 -10.83 15.54 -5.06
CA ARG A 432 -9.38 15.40 -4.83
C ARG A 432 -8.57 16.69 -5.00
N ARG A 433 -9.12 17.76 -5.60
CA ARG A 433 -8.41 19.05 -5.80
C ARG A 433 -7.98 19.73 -4.50
N SER A 434 -8.63 19.47 -3.37
CA SER A 434 -8.30 20.03 -2.06
C SER A 434 -7.41 19.13 -1.21
N THR A 435 -7.37 17.82 -1.50
CA THR A 435 -6.71 16.80 -0.66
C THR A 435 -5.46 16.20 -1.30
N THR A 436 -5.51 15.94 -2.61
CA THR A 436 -4.44 15.34 -3.42
C THR A 436 -4.46 15.99 -4.82
N PRO A 437 -3.97 17.24 -4.96
CA PRO A 437 -4.07 17.99 -6.22
C PRO A 437 -3.44 17.26 -7.40
N THR A 438 -2.39 16.47 -7.13
CA THR A 438 -1.67 15.70 -8.15
C THR A 438 -2.50 14.53 -8.66
N LEU A 439 -3.33 13.88 -7.83
CA LEU A 439 -4.29 12.86 -8.28
C LEU A 439 -5.37 13.47 -9.17
N ALA A 440 -5.80 14.70 -8.89
CA ALA A 440 -6.70 15.43 -9.79
C ALA A 440 -6.03 15.77 -11.13
N ALA A 441 -4.72 15.99 -11.17
CA ALA A 441 -3.95 16.16 -12.42
C ALA A 441 -3.80 14.84 -13.20
N VAL A 442 -3.56 13.72 -12.51
CA VAL A 442 -3.59 12.36 -13.11
C VAL A 442 -4.96 12.09 -13.76
N LEU A 443 -6.04 12.29 -13.01
CA LEU A 443 -7.42 12.09 -13.50
C LEU A 443 -7.81 13.03 -14.66
N ALA A 444 -7.18 14.21 -14.78
CA ALA A 444 -7.40 15.14 -15.89
C ALA A 444 -6.75 14.70 -17.23
N ARG A 445 -5.94 13.64 -17.21
CA ARG A 445 -5.32 13.05 -18.40
C ARG A 445 -6.16 11.93 -19.03
N ILE A 446 -7.19 11.45 -18.33
CA ILE A 446 -8.17 10.47 -18.82
C ILE A 446 -9.24 11.21 -19.62
N LYS A 447 -9.51 10.76 -20.84
CA LYS A 447 -10.44 11.38 -21.78
C LYS A 447 -11.36 10.35 -22.44
N PRO A 448 -12.54 10.07 -21.86
CA PRO A 448 -13.61 9.41 -22.59
C PRO A 448 -14.10 10.29 -23.75
N SER A 449 -14.37 9.68 -24.90
CA SER A 449 -15.03 10.25 -26.06
C SER A 449 -15.91 9.19 -26.74
N SER A 450 -16.87 9.60 -27.55
CA SER A 450 -17.82 8.68 -28.18
C SER A 450 -18.05 9.03 -29.63
N GLY A 451 -18.15 8.01 -30.48
CA GLY A 451 -18.57 8.11 -31.87
C GLY A 451 -19.81 7.24 -32.16
N SER A 452 -20.24 7.25 -33.42
CA SER A 452 -21.35 6.40 -33.90
C SER A 452 -21.06 4.90 -33.78
N ASN A 453 -19.78 4.52 -33.72
CA ASN A 453 -19.32 3.13 -33.81
C ASN A 453 -18.61 2.64 -32.53
N GLY A 454 -18.52 3.46 -31.48
CA GLY A 454 -17.86 3.05 -30.23
C GLY A 454 -17.61 4.15 -29.20
N LEU A 455 -17.03 3.72 -28.10
CA LEU A 455 -16.55 4.50 -26.96
C LEU A 455 -15.02 4.42 -26.92
N ASP A 456 -14.33 5.55 -26.94
CA ASP A 456 -12.87 5.65 -26.81
C ASP A 456 -12.50 6.25 -25.45
N ILE A 457 -11.45 5.74 -24.82
CA ILE A 457 -10.87 6.28 -23.59
C ILE A 457 -9.37 6.42 -23.78
N ASP A 458 -8.93 7.64 -24.05
CA ASP A 458 -7.51 7.99 -24.11
C ASP A 458 -6.97 8.31 -22.70
N VAL A 459 -5.77 7.84 -22.39
CA VAL A 459 -4.99 8.28 -21.23
C VAL A 459 -3.56 8.61 -21.68
N ARG A 460 -3.14 9.86 -21.48
CA ARG A 460 -1.83 10.35 -21.93
C ARG A 460 -0.74 10.10 -20.89
N VAL A 461 0.21 9.24 -21.22
CA VAL A 461 1.37 8.86 -20.40
C VAL A 461 2.63 9.59 -20.90
N ASP A 462 2.92 10.76 -20.34
CA ASP A 462 4.21 11.46 -20.53
C ASP A 462 5.05 11.44 -19.26
N SER A 463 6.27 12.00 -19.31
CA SER A 463 7.15 12.06 -18.14
C SER A 463 6.46 12.72 -16.94
N GLN A 464 5.72 13.80 -17.17
CA GLN A 464 4.98 14.47 -16.11
C GLN A 464 3.87 13.58 -15.53
N LEU A 465 3.21 12.68 -16.29
CA LEU A 465 2.30 11.70 -15.67
C LEU A 465 3.06 10.76 -14.74
N LEU A 466 4.27 10.32 -15.11
CA LEU A 466 5.07 9.43 -14.27
C LEU A 466 5.50 10.16 -12.98
N ASP A 467 5.94 11.42 -13.10
CA ASP A 467 6.28 12.29 -11.95
C ASP A 467 5.04 12.64 -11.09
N ASP A 468 3.87 12.84 -11.72
CA ASP A 468 2.58 13.04 -11.05
C ASP A 468 2.16 11.77 -10.27
N LEU A 469 2.20 10.59 -10.90
CA LEU A 469 1.85 9.29 -10.28
C LEU A 469 2.77 8.95 -9.11
N VAL A 470 4.06 9.23 -9.26
CA VAL A 470 5.07 9.17 -8.20
C VAL A 470 4.65 10.00 -6.99
N THR A 471 4.25 11.25 -7.24
CA THR A 471 3.85 12.18 -6.18
C THR A 471 2.53 11.74 -5.55
N VAL A 472 1.58 11.21 -6.32
CA VAL A 472 0.33 10.60 -5.82
C VAL A 472 0.59 9.38 -4.92
N LEU A 473 1.56 8.54 -5.25
CA LEU A 473 1.94 7.41 -4.39
C LEU A 473 2.57 7.89 -3.08
N GLN A 474 3.37 8.96 -3.12
CA GLN A 474 3.93 9.59 -1.93
C GLN A 474 2.85 10.29 -1.07
N GLU A 475 1.94 11.06 -1.69
CA GLU A 475 0.75 11.64 -1.05
C GLU A 475 -0.13 10.54 -0.42
N GLY A 476 -0.36 9.43 -1.12
CA GLY A 476 -1.18 8.31 -0.65
C GLY A 476 -0.57 7.55 0.53
N ILE A 477 0.72 7.25 0.49
CA ILE A 477 1.42 6.61 1.61
C ILE A 477 1.48 7.57 2.81
N ASN A 478 1.86 8.83 2.60
CA ASN A 478 1.94 9.80 3.69
C ASN A 478 0.58 10.06 4.34
N SER A 479 -0.50 10.18 3.57
CA SER A 479 -1.86 10.39 4.13
C SER A 479 -2.42 9.18 4.89
N ILE A 480 -1.95 7.97 4.63
CA ILE A 480 -2.31 6.76 5.39
C ILE A 480 -1.47 6.63 6.68
N PHE A 481 -0.18 6.98 6.64
CA PHE A 481 0.74 6.75 7.76
C PHE A 481 1.02 7.98 8.66
N MET A 482 0.76 9.21 8.22
CA MET A 482 1.03 10.45 8.98
C MET A 482 -0.18 10.99 9.76
N GLY A 483 -1.17 10.12 10.07
CA GLY A 483 -2.35 10.47 10.89
C GLY A 483 -2.08 10.90 12.34
N MET A 484 -0.82 11.10 12.74
CA MET A 484 -0.38 11.56 14.06
C MET A 484 0.60 12.75 14.04
N SER A 485 0.74 13.46 12.91
CA SER A 485 1.60 14.66 12.85
C SER A 485 1.00 15.76 11.96
N GLU A 486 0.62 16.90 12.55
CA GLU A 486 0.18 18.11 11.82
C GLU A 486 1.36 18.85 11.16
N GLY A 487 2.04 18.18 10.22
CA GLY A 487 3.04 18.79 9.34
C GLY A 487 2.36 19.56 8.22
N ASN A 488 2.41 20.90 8.26
CA ASN A 488 1.73 21.79 7.30
C ASN A 488 2.40 21.80 5.91
N THR A 489 2.27 20.70 5.15
CA THR A 489 2.85 20.51 3.81
C THR A 489 2.07 21.23 2.72
N ASN A 490 2.23 22.55 2.63
CA ASN A 490 1.85 23.30 1.44
C ASN A 490 2.73 22.87 0.26
N GLY A 491 2.13 22.36 -0.82
CA GLY A 491 2.83 21.85 -2.00
C GLY A 491 3.58 22.92 -2.79
N GLY A 492 4.83 23.20 -2.39
CA GLY A 492 5.83 23.90 -3.18
C GLY A 492 6.72 22.92 -3.97
N GLU A 493 7.51 23.45 -4.90
CA GLU A 493 8.48 22.68 -5.71
C GLU A 493 9.42 21.85 -4.83
N ASN A 494 9.66 20.58 -5.18
CA ASN A 494 10.49 19.60 -4.49
C ASN A 494 11.65 20.22 -3.70
N SER A 495 11.45 20.42 -2.40
CA SER A 495 12.51 20.83 -1.48
C SER A 495 13.55 19.72 -1.40
N GLU A 496 14.83 20.09 -1.42
CA GLU A 496 15.91 19.12 -1.29
C GLU A 496 15.88 18.52 0.13
N GLN A 497 15.63 17.20 0.22
CA GLN A 497 15.61 16.46 1.47
C GLN A 497 16.90 15.66 1.59
N ILE A 498 17.67 16.00 2.62
CA ILE A 498 18.90 15.31 2.97
C ILE A 498 18.55 14.13 3.88
N ASN A 499 19.15 12.97 3.63
CA ASN A 499 19.17 11.91 4.62
C ASN A 499 20.15 12.34 5.74
N GLU A 500 19.61 12.80 6.87
CA GLU A 500 20.41 13.26 8.02
C GLU A 500 21.21 12.15 8.71
N LYS A 501 20.83 10.89 8.52
CA LYS A 501 21.45 9.70 9.14
C LYS A 501 21.65 8.58 8.12
N PRO A 502 22.51 8.77 7.11
CA PRO A 502 22.79 7.74 6.12
C PRO A 502 23.62 6.62 6.76
N ALA A 503 23.34 5.36 6.41
CA ALA A 503 24.01 4.19 7.00
C ALA A 503 25.55 4.27 6.89
N THR A 504 26.25 3.86 7.95
CA THR A 504 27.71 3.93 8.03
C THR A 504 28.31 2.53 7.93
N TYR A 505 28.56 2.10 6.69
CA TYR A 505 29.25 0.85 6.37
C TYR A 505 30.72 0.90 6.80
N GLN A 506 31.00 0.49 8.03
CA GLN A 506 32.35 0.26 8.53
C GLN A 506 32.78 -1.17 8.25
N ASN A 507 34.09 -1.41 8.08
CA ASN A 507 34.63 -2.77 8.02
C ASN A 507 34.66 -3.36 9.43
N ILE A 508 34.12 -4.56 9.60
CA ILE A 508 33.97 -5.22 10.90
C ILE A 508 34.89 -6.45 10.94
N ASP A 509 35.88 -6.46 11.84
CA ASP A 509 36.73 -7.62 12.13
C ASP A 509 36.00 -8.65 13.01
N LEU A 510 34.86 -9.14 12.49
CA LEU A 510 33.99 -10.09 13.19
C LEU A 510 34.54 -11.51 13.02
N LYS A 511 35.42 -11.93 13.95
CA LYS A 511 35.97 -13.30 13.98
C LYS A 511 35.01 -14.32 14.61
N THR A 512 34.22 -13.89 15.59
CA THR A 512 33.19 -14.69 16.27
C THR A 512 32.02 -13.78 16.67
N LEU A 513 30.87 -14.40 16.97
CA LEU A 513 29.75 -13.75 17.65
C LEU A 513 29.76 -14.18 19.13
N PRO A 514 29.45 -13.29 20.09
CA PRO A 514 29.35 -13.65 21.51
C PRO A 514 28.14 -14.54 21.79
N ASP A 515 28.23 -15.38 22.82
CA ASP A 515 27.15 -16.29 23.18
C ASP A 515 25.87 -15.57 23.65
N TYR A 516 24.72 -16.22 23.45
CA TYR A 516 23.41 -15.62 23.66
C TYR A 516 23.15 -15.30 25.14
N ARG A 517 22.69 -14.07 25.39
CA ARG A 517 22.33 -13.58 26.72
C ARG A 517 20.81 -13.49 26.85
N ASN A 518 20.26 -14.09 27.91
CA ASN A 518 18.85 -13.92 28.24
C ASN A 518 18.57 -12.46 28.63
N ASP A 519 17.48 -11.91 28.11
CA ASP A 519 16.93 -10.62 28.51
C ASP A 519 16.36 -10.74 29.94
N ALA A 520 16.65 -9.77 30.79
CA ALA A 520 16.19 -9.73 32.18
C ALA A 520 14.66 -9.62 32.33
N PHE A 521 13.96 -9.20 31.27
CA PHE A 521 12.50 -9.16 31.20
C PHE A 521 11.88 -10.42 30.59
N GLN A 522 12.68 -11.39 30.12
CA GLN A 522 12.19 -12.64 29.56
C GLN A 522 11.92 -13.66 30.68
N SER A 523 10.64 -13.92 30.94
CA SER A 523 10.14 -14.80 32.02
C SER A 523 10.58 -16.26 31.89
N GLU A 524 10.74 -16.73 30.66
CA GLU A 524 11.14 -18.10 30.30
C GLU A 524 12.31 -18.06 29.30
N PRO A 525 13.34 -18.92 29.44
CA PRO A 525 14.41 -19.00 28.45
C PRO A 525 13.89 -19.52 27.09
N PRO A 526 14.57 -19.16 25.98
CA PRO A 526 14.31 -19.75 24.67
C PRO A 526 14.39 -21.29 24.69
N LEU A 527 13.50 -21.94 23.93
CA LEU A 527 13.49 -23.41 23.79
C LEU A 527 14.77 -23.99 23.14
N PHE A 528 15.56 -23.18 22.44
CA PHE A 528 16.86 -23.55 21.86
C PHE A 528 17.87 -22.42 22.02
N ILE A 529 19.10 -22.77 22.40
CA ILE A 529 20.29 -21.89 22.41
C ILE A 529 21.48 -22.69 21.86
N ASP A 530 22.22 -22.11 20.91
CA ASP A 530 23.47 -22.64 20.34
C ASP A 530 24.46 -21.50 20.12
N GLY A 531 25.39 -21.36 21.07
CA GLY A 531 26.32 -20.24 21.16
C GLY A 531 25.59 -18.88 21.04
N PRO A 532 25.82 -18.10 19.96
CA PRO A 532 25.20 -16.79 19.77
C PRO A 532 23.72 -16.85 19.36
N PHE A 533 23.21 -18.00 18.91
CA PHE A 533 21.84 -18.14 18.42
C PHE A 533 20.90 -18.58 19.52
N ALA A 534 19.66 -18.07 19.48
CA ALA A 534 18.55 -18.62 20.22
C ALA A 534 17.29 -18.69 19.34
N VAL A 535 16.43 -19.67 19.58
CA VAL A 535 15.15 -19.83 18.88
C VAL A 535 14.07 -20.22 19.87
N ASP A 536 12.89 -19.59 19.73
CA ASP A 536 11.78 -19.76 20.66
C ASP A 536 10.42 -19.77 19.95
N LEU A 537 9.46 -20.47 20.53
CA LEU A 537 8.06 -20.49 20.07
C LEU A 537 7.29 -19.41 20.84
N LYS A 538 7.06 -18.25 20.21
CA LYS A 538 6.42 -17.12 20.89
C LYS A 538 4.92 -17.32 21.06
N SER A 539 4.21 -17.81 20.06
CA SER A 539 2.81 -18.22 20.23
C SER A 539 2.26 -19.10 19.12
N ILE A 540 1.09 -19.68 19.41
CA ILE A 540 0.24 -20.46 18.51
C ILE A 540 -1.19 -19.96 18.65
N SER A 541 -1.84 -19.67 17.52
CA SER A 541 -3.24 -19.22 17.48
C SER A 541 -3.88 -19.57 16.13
N PRO A 542 -5.21 -19.81 16.08
CA PRO A 542 -5.93 -19.93 14.81
C PRO A 542 -6.01 -18.57 14.11
N ASP A 543 -5.93 -18.57 12.78
CA ASP A 543 -6.32 -17.41 11.98
C ASP A 543 -7.85 -17.35 11.77
N LYS A 544 -8.31 -16.38 10.98
CA LYS A 544 -9.73 -16.16 10.68
C LYS A 544 -10.41 -17.31 9.90
N ALA A 545 -9.64 -18.27 9.40
CA ALA A 545 -10.13 -19.49 8.76
C ALA A 545 -9.97 -20.74 9.66
N GLY A 546 -9.60 -20.55 10.94
CA GLY A 546 -9.39 -21.65 11.90
C GLY A 546 -8.03 -22.34 11.77
N ILE A 547 -7.16 -21.91 10.84
CA ILE A 547 -5.89 -22.59 10.58
C ILE A 547 -4.86 -22.19 11.64
N MET A 548 -4.26 -23.18 12.31
CA MET A 548 -3.26 -22.94 13.35
C MET A 548 -2.00 -22.30 12.77
N ASN A 549 -1.69 -21.10 13.24
CA ASN A 549 -0.50 -20.33 12.91
C ASN A 549 0.48 -20.39 14.09
N LEU A 550 1.72 -20.79 13.82
CA LEU A 550 2.84 -20.77 14.77
C LEU A 550 3.69 -19.53 14.51
N LYS A 551 3.99 -18.78 15.57
CA LYS A 551 4.91 -17.65 15.55
C LYS A 551 6.21 -18.02 16.26
N LEU A 552 7.28 -18.20 15.48
CA LEU A 552 8.62 -18.45 15.98
C LEU A 552 9.47 -17.19 15.93
N GLU A 553 10.28 -16.96 16.97
CA GLU A 553 11.28 -15.90 17.00
C GLU A 553 12.68 -16.51 17.05
N GLY A 554 13.49 -16.18 16.05
CA GLY A 554 14.91 -16.46 16.01
C GLY A 554 15.68 -15.21 16.40
N LYS A 555 16.68 -15.38 17.26
CA LYS A 555 17.58 -14.31 17.73
C LYS A 555 19.04 -14.69 17.45
N VAL A 556 19.88 -13.66 17.29
CA VAL A 556 21.34 -13.79 17.39
C VAL A 556 21.89 -12.65 18.24
N GLN A 557 22.80 -12.97 19.16
CA GLN A 557 23.51 -11.98 19.96
C GLN A 557 24.67 -11.37 19.14
N LEU A 558 24.74 -10.05 19.18
CA LEU A 558 25.77 -9.22 18.56
C LEU A 558 26.79 -8.77 19.64
N PRO A 559 28.00 -8.35 19.23
CA PRO A 559 28.94 -7.62 20.10
C PRO A 559 28.34 -6.32 20.64
N GLU A 560 28.86 -5.84 21.77
CA GLU A 560 28.28 -4.68 22.45
C GLU A 560 28.47 -3.36 21.69
N ASN A 561 27.43 -2.51 21.68
CA ASN A 561 27.39 -1.22 21.00
C ASN A 561 27.48 -1.30 19.46
N THR A 562 27.08 -2.44 18.87
CA THR A 562 27.18 -2.65 17.41
C THR A 562 25.83 -2.75 16.69
N SER A 563 24.71 -2.75 17.44
CA SER A 563 23.34 -2.92 16.90
C SER A 563 23.01 -2.02 15.71
N ASP A 564 23.54 -0.80 15.69
CA ASP A 564 23.19 0.20 14.68
C ASP A 564 23.92 -0.02 13.35
N SER A 565 25.17 -0.50 13.41
CA SER A 565 25.89 -0.98 12.24
C SER A 565 25.25 -2.25 11.68
N PHE A 566 24.91 -3.22 12.54
CA PHE A 566 24.24 -4.44 12.13
C PHE A 566 22.80 -4.22 11.64
N ASN A 567 22.08 -3.21 12.14
CA ASN A 567 20.73 -2.84 11.66
C ASN A 567 20.66 -2.48 10.17
N THR A 568 21.78 -2.09 9.57
CA THR A 568 21.86 -1.67 8.15
C THR A 568 22.60 -2.67 7.26
N THR A 569 23.11 -3.77 7.83
CA THR A 569 24.02 -4.70 7.14
C THR A 569 23.83 -6.18 7.49
N GLY A 570 23.44 -6.49 8.72
CA GLY A 570 23.25 -7.84 9.24
C GLY A 570 21.90 -8.41 8.83
N LYS A 571 21.93 -9.51 8.10
CA LYS A 571 20.74 -10.24 7.66
C LYS A 571 20.59 -11.52 8.48
N LEU A 572 19.64 -11.53 9.40
CA LEU A 572 19.20 -12.73 10.10
C LEU A 572 18.09 -13.40 9.29
N THR A 573 18.21 -14.70 9.06
CA THR A 573 17.24 -15.50 8.32
C THR A 573 16.84 -16.73 9.12
N MET A 574 15.57 -17.12 9.03
CA MET A 574 15.08 -18.33 9.67
C MET A 574 14.13 -19.08 8.75
N GLN A 575 14.39 -20.37 8.57
CA GLN A 575 13.58 -21.31 7.81
C GLN A 575 13.11 -22.43 8.74
N ILE A 576 11.82 -22.75 8.71
CA ILE A 576 11.31 -23.98 9.34
C ILE A 576 11.38 -25.07 8.28
N LEU A 577 11.94 -26.22 8.65
CA LEU A 577 12.17 -27.34 7.74
C LEU A 577 11.09 -28.42 7.89
N SER A 578 10.58 -28.61 9.11
CA SER A 578 9.55 -29.59 9.43
C SER A 578 8.90 -29.27 10.77
N VAL A 579 7.59 -29.50 10.88
CA VAL A 579 6.83 -29.48 12.14
C VAL A 579 6.17 -30.84 12.29
N GLN A 580 6.50 -31.58 13.35
CA GLN A 580 6.14 -32.99 13.48
C GLN A 580 5.18 -33.24 14.65
N ASP A 581 4.28 -34.20 14.47
CA ASP A 581 3.48 -34.76 15.56
C ASP A 581 4.28 -35.75 16.43
N THR A 582 3.62 -36.39 17.38
CA THR A 582 4.19 -37.43 18.25
C THR A 582 4.52 -38.74 17.52
N SER A 583 3.99 -38.96 16.31
CA SER A 583 4.34 -40.10 15.43
C SER A 583 5.49 -39.80 14.46
N GLY A 584 5.86 -38.53 14.29
CA GLY A 584 6.84 -38.05 13.32
C GLY A 584 6.25 -37.57 11.99
N GLN A 585 4.93 -37.57 11.83
CA GLN A 585 4.21 -37.09 10.66
C GLN A 585 4.32 -35.55 10.54
N GLU A 586 4.55 -35.07 9.31
CA GLU A 586 4.63 -33.64 9.00
C GLU A 586 3.27 -32.94 9.16
N LEU A 587 3.26 -31.79 9.81
CA LEU A 587 2.08 -30.97 10.10
C LEU A 587 2.09 -29.62 9.37
N LEU A 588 3.21 -29.17 8.78
CA LEU A 588 3.23 -27.96 7.96
C LEU A 588 2.23 -28.04 6.79
N ARG A 589 1.54 -26.92 6.55
CA ARG A 589 0.75 -26.71 5.34
C ARG A 589 1.66 -26.62 4.12
N ASP A 590 1.27 -27.23 3.01
CA ASP A 590 1.93 -26.94 1.74
C ASP A 590 1.46 -25.60 1.15
N GLU A 591 2.44 -24.77 0.80
CA GLU A 591 2.33 -23.39 0.35
C GLU A 591 3.28 -23.07 -0.83
N HIS A 592 3.90 -24.07 -1.47
CA HIS A 592 4.76 -23.85 -2.66
C HIS A 592 4.03 -23.12 -3.81
N CYS A 593 2.70 -23.16 -3.81
CA CYS A 593 1.83 -22.62 -4.85
C CYS A 593 1.15 -21.30 -4.43
N MET A 594 1.44 -20.77 -3.23
CA MET A 594 0.74 -19.61 -2.66
C MET A 594 1.63 -18.37 -2.70
N SER A 595 1.10 -17.27 -3.26
CA SER A 595 1.80 -15.99 -3.28
C SER A 595 1.80 -15.31 -1.91
N ARG A 596 2.81 -14.47 -1.64
CA ARG A 596 2.83 -13.61 -0.44
C ARG A 596 1.58 -12.72 -0.34
N SER A 597 0.96 -12.34 -1.46
CA SER A 597 -0.33 -11.62 -1.48
C SER A 597 -1.49 -12.41 -0.87
N GLU A 598 -1.62 -13.70 -1.18
CA GLU A 598 -2.62 -14.59 -0.58
C GLU A 598 -2.33 -14.88 0.90
N LEU A 599 -1.07 -14.78 1.30
CA LEU A 599 -0.60 -14.92 2.69
C LEU A 599 -0.52 -13.58 3.46
N SER A 600 -1.24 -12.54 3.00
CA SER A 600 -1.30 -11.20 3.65
C SER A 600 0.06 -10.53 3.88
N GLY A 601 1.02 -10.76 2.99
CA GLY A 601 2.40 -10.27 3.05
C GLY A 601 3.40 -11.21 3.72
N LEU A 602 2.94 -12.26 4.41
CA LEU A 602 3.81 -13.24 5.09
C LEU A 602 4.54 -14.14 4.08
N SER A 603 5.75 -14.57 4.43
CA SER A 603 6.49 -15.57 3.66
C SER A 603 5.81 -16.96 3.73
N PRO A 604 5.67 -17.70 2.62
CA PRO A 604 5.24 -19.11 2.60
C PRO A 604 6.08 -19.99 3.54
N ASN A 605 5.49 -21.07 4.05
CA ASN A 605 6.13 -21.98 5.01
C ASN A 605 7.55 -22.42 4.61
N HIS A 606 7.73 -22.79 3.34
CA HIS A 606 8.98 -23.28 2.78
C HIS A 606 10.05 -22.19 2.55
N GLU A 607 9.65 -20.91 2.39
CA GLU A 607 10.60 -19.81 2.23
C GLU A 607 11.27 -19.43 3.57
N PRO A 608 12.57 -19.10 3.59
CA PRO A 608 13.16 -18.43 4.75
C PRO A 608 12.53 -17.05 4.95
N GLU A 609 12.25 -16.68 6.19
CA GLU A 609 12.00 -15.28 6.54
C GLU A 609 13.34 -14.54 6.68
N SER A 610 13.37 -13.26 6.33
CA SER A 610 14.57 -12.41 6.41
C SER A 610 14.33 -11.00 6.98
N ASN A 611 13.09 -10.66 7.34
CA ASN A 611 12.76 -9.38 7.99
C ASN A 611 13.42 -9.29 9.37
N THR A 612 14.63 -8.73 9.40
CA THR A 612 15.47 -8.58 10.60
C THR A 612 15.18 -7.24 11.28
N ILE A 613 15.15 -7.24 12.62
CA ILE A 613 15.15 -6.03 13.45
C ILE A 613 16.26 -6.20 14.49
N SER A 614 17.13 -5.22 14.70
CA SER A 614 18.16 -5.28 15.74
C SER A 614 18.00 -4.20 16.80
N TRP A 615 18.19 -4.55 18.06
CA TRP A 615 18.00 -3.67 19.22
C TRP A 615 18.74 -4.27 20.43
N GLN A 616 19.35 -3.43 21.28
CA GLN A 616 20.10 -3.85 22.48
C GLN A 616 21.03 -5.06 22.21
N ASP A 617 21.91 -4.90 21.23
CA ASP A 617 22.89 -5.92 20.81
C ASP A 617 22.30 -7.31 20.47
N GLN A 618 21.02 -7.40 20.09
CA GLN A 618 20.41 -8.60 19.51
C GLN A 618 19.76 -8.28 18.17
N SER A 619 20.00 -9.10 17.14
CA SER A 619 19.15 -9.14 15.95
C SER A 619 18.08 -10.22 16.13
N ARG A 620 16.85 -9.95 15.71
CA ARG A 620 15.71 -10.88 15.73
C ARG A 620 15.01 -10.98 14.38
N VAL A 621 14.44 -12.15 14.09
CA VAL A 621 13.60 -12.45 12.92
C VAL A 621 12.39 -13.26 13.40
N GLN A 622 11.19 -12.92 12.93
CA GLN A 622 9.95 -13.59 13.33
C GLN A 622 9.33 -14.33 12.15
N LYS A 623 9.40 -15.67 12.15
CA LYS A 623 8.79 -16.51 11.12
C LYS A 623 7.40 -16.94 11.58
N HIS A 624 6.41 -16.71 10.71
CA HIS A 624 5.08 -17.29 10.83
C HIS A 624 5.01 -18.54 9.94
N VAL A 625 4.57 -19.67 10.49
CA VAL A 625 4.22 -20.88 9.71
C VAL A 625 2.82 -21.36 10.03
N ARG A 626 2.17 -22.01 9.08
CA ARG A 626 0.77 -22.48 9.17
C ARG A 626 0.73 -24.00 9.11
N LEU A 627 -0.06 -24.63 9.97
CA LEU A 627 -0.29 -26.07 9.94
C LEU A 627 -1.33 -26.45 8.88
N LYS A 628 -1.46 -27.74 8.59
CA LYS A 628 -2.57 -28.30 7.83
C LYS A 628 -3.91 -27.94 8.51
N ALA A 629 -4.98 -27.87 7.72
CA ALA A 629 -6.33 -27.69 8.27
C ALA A 629 -6.63 -28.77 9.33
N ASP A 630 -7.43 -28.41 10.33
CA ASP A 630 -7.89 -29.29 11.40
C ASP A 630 -6.78 -29.96 12.24
N THR A 631 -5.53 -29.47 12.17
CA THR A 631 -4.43 -29.95 13.02
C THR A 631 -4.62 -29.50 14.47
N PRO A 632 -4.84 -30.42 15.43
CA PRO A 632 -4.99 -30.07 16.83
C PRO A 632 -3.62 -29.76 17.47
N VAL A 633 -3.59 -28.80 18.39
CA VAL A 633 -2.32 -28.25 18.92
C VAL A 633 -1.61 -29.24 19.85
N GLU A 634 -2.34 -30.15 20.48
CA GLU A 634 -1.78 -31.23 21.32
C GLU A 634 -1.00 -32.30 20.54
N GLN A 635 -1.18 -32.42 19.22
CA GLN A 635 -0.33 -33.28 18.40
C GLN A 635 1.08 -32.71 18.25
N LEU A 636 1.25 -31.39 18.37
CA LEU A 636 2.49 -30.67 18.07
C LEU A 636 3.64 -31.06 19.01
N HIS A 637 4.51 -31.96 18.54
CA HIS A 637 5.58 -32.52 19.35
C HIS A 637 6.92 -31.78 19.16
N LYS A 638 7.27 -31.49 17.90
CA LYS A 638 8.63 -31.07 17.54
C LYS A 638 8.64 -30.09 16.36
N ILE A 639 9.46 -29.05 16.44
CA ILE A 639 9.68 -28.10 15.34
C ILE A 639 11.16 -28.10 14.99
N THR A 640 11.52 -28.29 13.72
CA THR A 640 12.92 -28.26 13.28
C THR A 640 13.15 -27.20 12.21
N GLY A 641 14.34 -26.61 12.20
CA GLY A 641 14.65 -25.53 11.27
C GLY A 641 16.12 -25.16 11.24
N GLN A 642 16.41 -24.09 10.50
CA GLN A 642 17.73 -23.50 10.42
C GLN A 642 17.63 -21.99 10.61
N ILE A 643 18.52 -21.45 11.44
CA ILE A 643 18.75 -20.01 11.61
C ILE A 643 20.13 -19.67 11.04
N SER A 644 20.23 -18.54 10.34
CA SER A 644 21.50 -18.11 9.74
C SER A 644 21.63 -16.59 9.74
N PHE A 645 22.79 -16.11 10.20
CA PHE A 645 23.18 -14.71 10.17
C PHE A 645 24.29 -14.51 9.16
N SER A 646 24.14 -13.51 8.30
CA SER A 646 25.15 -13.08 7.32
C SER A 646 25.32 -11.57 7.40
N VAL A 647 26.56 -11.08 7.42
CA VAL A 647 26.89 -9.65 7.47
C VAL A 647 28.16 -9.36 6.67
N PRO A 648 28.22 -8.28 5.88
CA PRO A 648 29.46 -7.86 5.25
C PRO A 648 30.52 -7.46 6.29
N THR A 649 31.65 -8.18 6.33
CA THR A 649 32.82 -7.80 7.14
C THR A 649 33.69 -6.76 6.44
N ARG A 650 33.61 -6.71 5.11
CA ARG A 650 34.37 -5.76 4.29
C ARG A 650 33.49 -5.14 3.22
N VAL A 651 33.25 -3.83 3.34
CA VAL A 651 32.45 -3.03 2.40
C VAL A 651 33.37 -2.05 1.68
N ARG A 652 33.25 -1.99 0.36
CA ARG A 652 33.92 -1.00 -0.47
C ARG A 652 32.91 0.05 -0.94
N LYS A 653 33.14 1.30 -0.52
CA LYS A 653 32.49 2.47 -1.12
C LYS A 653 33.17 2.79 -2.44
N ILE A 654 32.38 2.97 -3.51
CA ILE A 654 32.87 3.35 -4.84
C ILE A 654 32.06 4.56 -5.30
N SER A 655 32.73 5.69 -5.48
CA SER A 655 32.14 6.87 -6.11
C SER A 655 32.07 6.62 -7.63
N VAL A 656 30.86 6.66 -8.18
CA VAL A 656 30.59 6.41 -9.60
C VAL A 656 30.55 7.75 -10.33
N PRO A 657 31.29 7.94 -11.43
CA PRO A 657 31.18 9.17 -12.22
C PRO A 657 29.75 9.34 -12.74
N LEU A 658 29.21 10.56 -12.68
CA LEU A 658 27.90 10.89 -13.27
C LEU A 658 28.00 11.02 -14.80
N ARG A 659 28.25 9.89 -15.47
CA ARG A 659 28.19 9.75 -16.92
C ARG A 659 27.40 8.48 -17.28
N ALA A 660 26.56 8.55 -18.31
CA ALA A 660 25.89 7.38 -18.84
C ALA A 660 26.90 6.46 -19.55
N GLY A 661 26.83 5.16 -19.29
CA GLY A 661 27.78 4.16 -19.79
C GLY A 661 28.90 3.78 -18.80
N GLU A 662 28.95 4.39 -17.61
CA GLU A 662 29.94 4.04 -16.58
C GLU A 662 29.64 2.67 -15.95
N VAL A 663 30.69 1.89 -15.72
CA VAL A 663 30.65 0.52 -15.18
C VAL A 663 31.39 0.46 -13.85
N VAL A 664 30.83 -0.26 -12.89
CA VAL A 664 31.57 -0.74 -11.71
C VAL A 664 31.40 -2.25 -11.60
N GLU A 665 32.50 -2.99 -11.70
CA GLU A 665 32.53 -4.44 -11.54
C GLU A 665 33.46 -4.79 -10.36
N GLN A 666 32.91 -5.41 -9.32
CA GLN A 666 33.63 -5.70 -8.08
C GLN A 666 33.04 -6.94 -7.39
N ALA A 667 33.90 -7.87 -6.96
CA ALA A 667 33.51 -9.09 -6.23
C ALA A 667 32.42 -9.96 -6.92
N GLY A 668 32.32 -9.90 -8.26
CA GLY A 668 31.31 -10.65 -9.04
C GLY A 668 29.95 -9.95 -9.16
N LEU A 669 29.76 -8.78 -8.53
CA LEU A 669 28.69 -7.84 -8.85
C LEU A 669 29.16 -6.93 -9.99
N ARG A 670 28.29 -6.70 -10.98
CA ARG A 670 28.48 -5.67 -12.01
C ARG A 670 27.31 -4.70 -12.02
N PHE A 671 27.60 -3.41 -11.86
CA PHE A 671 26.68 -2.27 -11.91
C PHE A 671 27.00 -1.42 -13.15
N TYR A 672 25.97 -1.00 -13.89
CA TYR A 672 26.09 -0.20 -15.10
C TYR A 672 25.10 0.95 -15.11
N LEU A 673 25.59 2.19 -15.25
CA LEU A 673 24.80 3.42 -15.18
C LEU A 673 24.22 3.77 -16.55
N ASN A 674 22.99 3.35 -16.84
CA ASN A 674 22.36 3.53 -18.16
C ASN A 674 22.03 4.99 -18.49
N SER A 675 21.48 5.75 -17.53
CA SER A 675 21.07 7.16 -17.73
C SER A 675 20.97 7.95 -16.43
N ILE A 676 21.08 9.27 -16.55
CA ILE A 676 21.06 10.22 -15.43
C ILE A 676 20.09 11.36 -15.77
N LYS A 677 19.23 11.71 -14.81
CA LYS A 677 18.35 12.88 -14.81
C LYS A 677 18.66 13.71 -13.56
N LYS A 678 18.12 14.94 -13.48
CA LYS A 678 18.38 15.88 -12.36
C LYS A 678 18.25 15.25 -10.98
N ASN A 679 17.22 14.41 -10.79
CA ASN A 679 16.79 13.82 -9.51
C ASN A 679 16.69 12.28 -9.54
N ALA A 680 17.07 11.63 -10.63
CA ALA A 680 16.93 10.17 -10.78
C ALA A 680 18.03 9.57 -11.65
N ILE A 681 18.38 8.31 -11.39
CA ILE A 681 19.30 7.51 -12.20
C ILE A 681 18.57 6.26 -12.71
N THR A 682 18.96 5.76 -13.88
CA THR A 682 18.63 4.40 -14.33
C THR A 682 19.92 3.60 -14.42
N TYR A 683 19.93 2.43 -13.80
CA TYR A 683 21.06 1.51 -13.80
C TYR A 683 20.61 0.07 -14.03
N GLN A 684 21.57 -0.78 -14.34
CA GLN A 684 21.41 -2.21 -14.47
C GLN A 684 22.43 -2.90 -13.57
N ILE A 685 22.01 -3.92 -12.83
CA ILE A 685 22.92 -4.82 -12.12
C ILE A 685 22.89 -6.23 -12.71
N SER A 686 23.99 -6.96 -12.53
CA SER A 686 24.17 -8.31 -13.02
C SER A 686 25.21 -9.08 -12.21
N GLY A 687 25.24 -10.41 -12.36
CA GLY A 687 26.13 -11.28 -11.58
C GLY A 687 25.58 -11.54 -10.17
N ASN A 688 26.46 -11.47 -9.16
CA ASN A 688 26.10 -11.70 -7.76
C ASN A 688 25.45 -10.44 -7.15
N THR A 689 24.14 -10.29 -7.36
CA THR A 689 23.37 -9.10 -6.96
C THR A 689 23.30 -8.91 -5.44
N SER A 690 23.43 -9.98 -4.65
CA SER A 690 23.39 -9.95 -3.18
C SER A 690 24.50 -9.13 -2.50
N ARG A 691 25.52 -8.74 -3.26
CA ARG A 691 26.64 -7.91 -2.79
C ARG A 691 26.38 -6.40 -2.83
N LEU A 692 25.33 -5.95 -3.51
CA LEU A 692 24.95 -4.54 -3.49
C LEU A 692 24.23 -4.21 -2.17
N LEU A 693 24.79 -3.30 -1.39
CA LEU A 693 24.19 -2.86 -0.12
C LEU A 693 23.34 -1.60 -0.30
N GLU A 694 23.88 -0.58 -0.99
CA GLU A 694 23.18 0.69 -1.18
C GLU A 694 23.71 1.50 -2.37
N ILE A 695 22.86 2.39 -2.90
CA ILE A 695 23.18 3.39 -3.92
C ILE A 695 22.75 4.78 -3.42
N ARG A 696 23.67 5.75 -3.40
CA ARG A 696 23.45 7.12 -2.88
C ARG A 696 23.66 8.18 -3.95
N GLY A 697 22.61 8.95 -4.24
CA GLY A 697 22.76 10.26 -4.86
C GLY A 697 23.27 11.28 -3.83
N LEU A 698 24.26 12.08 -4.22
CA LEU A 698 24.79 13.18 -3.42
C LEU A 698 24.38 14.53 -4.04
N ASN A 699 24.10 15.53 -3.21
CA ASN A 699 23.90 16.90 -3.65
C ASN A 699 25.23 17.63 -3.94
N LYS A 700 25.15 18.90 -4.34
CA LYS A 700 26.33 19.74 -4.65
C LYS A 700 27.28 19.94 -3.47
N ALA A 701 26.80 19.79 -2.23
CA ALA A 701 27.61 19.87 -1.01
C ALA A 701 28.15 18.50 -0.55
N GLY A 702 27.96 17.43 -1.33
CA GLY A 702 28.37 16.06 -0.99
C GLY A 702 27.46 15.37 0.05
N GLN A 703 26.30 15.97 0.37
CA GLN A 703 25.35 15.43 1.33
C GLN A 703 24.48 14.36 0.66
N VAL A 704 24.13 13.30 1.41
CA VAL A 704 23.31 12.20 0.89
C VAL A 704 21.87 12.65 0.72
N LEU A 705 21.33 12.55 -0.49
CA LEU A 705 19.92 12.80 -0.76
C LEU A 705 19.04 11.67 -0.20
N GLN A 706 17.86 12.02 0.29
CA GLN A 706 16.85 11.01 0.65
C GLN A 706 16.44 10.21 -0.59
N GLN A 707 16.49 8.88 -0.50
CA GLN A 707 16.00 7.98 -1.54
C GLN A 707 14.48 8.09 -1.66
N GLY A 708 14.00 8.18 -2.90
CA GLY A 708 12.59 8.04 -3.25
C GLY A 708 12.27 6.63 -3.74
N TRP A 709 11.25 6.55 -4.60
CA TRP A 709 10.80 5.32 -5.24
C TRP A 709 11.85 4.63 -6.11
N LEU A 710 11.61 3.34 -6.35
CA LEU A 710 12.30 2.48 -7.31
C LEU A 710 11.28 1.94 -8.32
N ILE A 711 11.59 2.01 -9.62
CA ILE A 711 10.87 1.28 -10.68
C ILE A 711 11.81 0.20 -11.22
N GLY A 712 11.32 -1.03 -11.37
CA GLY A 712 12.14 -2.20 -11.67
C GLY A 712 12.48 -3.00 -10.41
N ASP A 713 13.33 -4.01 -10.57
CA ASP A 713 13.70 -4.93 -9.49
C ASP A 713 15.20 -4.82 -9.18
N GLN A 714 15.51 -4.34 -7.97
CA GLN A 714 16.86 -4.13 -7.45
C GLN A 714 17.71 -5.41 -7.31
N ASN A 715 17.15 -6.59 -7.60
CA ASN A 715 17.84 -7.88 -7.58
C ASN A 715 17.76 -8.65 -8.91
N LYS A 716 16.94 -8.20 -9.88
CA LYS A 716 16.67 -8.93 -11.15
C LYS A 716 16.98 -8.16 -12.43
N GLY A 717 17.74 -7.06 -12.36
CA GLY A 717 18.35 -6.44 -13.54
C GLY A 717 18.34 -4.91 -13.53
N ARG A 718 17.47 -4.31 -14.36
CA ARG A 718 17.40 -2.86 -14.57
C ARG A 718 16.42 -2.20 -13.62
N ALA A 719 16.83 -1.06 -13.04
CA ALA A 719 15.98 -0.25 -12.19
C ALA A 719 16.26 1.26 -12.34
N THR A 720 15.23 2.07 -12.11
CA THR A 720 15.31 3.53 -11.99
C THR A 720 15.08 3.92 -10.55
N GLN A 721 16.06 4.59 -9.92
CA GLN A 721 16.00 5.09 -8.55
C GLN A 721 15.89 6.62 -8.56
N ASN A 722 14.91 7.14 -7.83
CA ASN A 722 14.72 8.57 -7.62
C ASN A 722 15.32 9.04 -6.28
N PHE A 723 15.64 10.33 -6.18
CA PHE A 723 16.12 11.01 -4.98
C PHE A 723 15.41 12.36 -4.79
N SER A 724 15.25 12.79 -3.54
CA SER A 724 14.63 14.09 -3.20
C SER A 724 15.63 15.26 -3.30
N GLY A 725 16.22 15.50 -4.47
CA GLY A 725 17.15 16.62 -4.69
C GLY A 725 17.84 16.61 -6.04
N GLN A 726 18.86 17.46 -6.22
CA GLN A 726 19.69 17.45 -7.44
C GLN A 726 20.94 16.58 -7.26
N ILE A 727 21.09 15.56 -8.10
CA ILE A 727 22.22 14.62 -8.05
C ILE A 727 23.44 15.25 -8.73
N GLU A 728 24.49 15.50 -7.95
CA GLU A 728 25.80 16.01 -8.39
C GLU A 728 26.94 15.00 -8.12
N GLY A 729 26.67 13.95 -7.31
CA GLY A 729 27.55 12.78 -7.16
C GLY A 729 26.76 11.49 -6.98
N LEU A 730 27.41 10.34 -7.19
CA LEU A 730 26.83 9.02 -7.00
C LEU A 730 27.84 8.12 -6.26
N GLU A 731 27.39 7.40 -5.24
CA GLU A 731 28.20 6.40 -4.53
C GLU A 731 27.45 5.07 -4.44
N ILE A 732 28.17 3.96 -4.57
CA ILE A 732 27.63 2.61 -4.34
C ILE A 732 28.46 1.87 -3.29
N PHE A 733 27.79 1.03 -2.50
CA PHE A 733 28.40 0.25 -1.42
C PHE A 733 28.31 -1.23 -1.76
N ILE A 734 29.45 -1.89 -1.89
CA ILE A 734 29.56 -3.28 -2.32
C ILE A 734 30.23 -4.12 -1.22
N ALA A 735 29.60 -5.22 -0.84
CA ALA A 735 30.17 -6.22 0.06
C ALA A 735 31.24 -7.06 -0.66
N GLU A 736 32.49 -6.94 -0.25
CA GLU A 736 33.60 -7.75 -0.76
C GLU A 736 33.65 -9.12 -0.05
N ASN A 737 33.48 -9.13 1.28
CA ASN A 737 33.43 -10.34 2.11
C ASN A 737 32.24 -10.30 3.07
N PHE A 738 31.69 -11.48 3.39
CA PHE A 738 30.71 -11.67 4.46
C PHE A 738 31.27 -12.58 5.56
N PHE A 739 30.87 -12.35 6.81
CA PHE A 739 30.86 -13.35 7.86
C PHE A 739 29.49 -14.05 7.82
N GLU A 740 29.48 -15.38 7.75
CA GLU A 740 28.26 -16.17 7.89
C GLU A 740 28.39 -17.16 9.04
N LYS A 741 27.36 -17.24 9.89
CA LYS A 741 27.20 -18.34 10.85
C LYS A 741 25.78 -18.91 10.72
N LYS A 742 25.66 -20.23 10.80
CA LYS A 742 24.41 -20.97 10.60
C LYS A 742 24.28 -22.02 11.70
N SER A 743 23.08 -22.21 12.23
CA SER A 743 22.76 -23.22 13.24
C SER A 743 21.47 -23.94 12.87
N LYS A 744 21.40 -25.23 13.18
CA LYS A 744 20.20 -26.06 13.03
C LYS A 744 19.57 -26.27 14.39
N PHE A 745 18.28 -25.99 14.50
CA PHE A 745 17.55 -26.09 15.76
C PHE A 745 16.48 -27.18 15.71
N ALA A 746 16.19 -27.74 16.89
CA ALA A 746 15.04 -28.58 17.15
C ALA A 746 14.39 -28.10 18.46
N LEU A 747 13.15 -27.66 18.39
CA LEU A 747 12.32 -27.31 19.55
C LEU A 747 11.48 -28.52 19.92
N SER A 748 11.35 -28.78 21.22
CA SER A 748 10.50 -29.82 21.81
C SER A 748 9.97 -29.32 23.16
N ASN A 749 9.09 -30.07 23.82
CA ASN A 749 8.50 -29.70 25.12
C ASN A 749 7.83 -28.31 25.11
N LEU A 750 7.21 -27.97 23.97
CA LEU A 750 6.86 -26.61 23.55
C LEU A 750 5.98 -25.83 24.54
N PHE A 751 5.12 -26.55 25.28
CA PHE A 751 4.17 -26.00 26.27
C PHE A 751 4.49 -26.39 27.72
N GLN A 752 5.59 -27.13 27.96
CA GLN A 752 5.98 -27.48 29.33
C GLN A 752 6.52 -26.23 30.03
N ALA A 753 5.86 -25.82 31.11
CA ALA A 753 6.49 -24.97 32.11
C ALA A 753 7.69 -25.70 32.71
N LYS A 754 8.73 -24.95 33.07
CA LYS A 754 9.69 -25.44 34.04
C LYS A 754 8.94 -25.75 35.35
N ALA A 755 9.23 -26.89 35.97
CA ALA A 755 8.56 -27.28 37.22
C ALA A 755 8.66 -26.15 38.24
N ALA A 756 7.51 -25.56 38.59
CA ALA A 756 7.48 -24.40 39.47
C ALA A 756 7.91 -24.82 40.88
N ASP A 757 8.81 -24.05 41.50
CA ASP A 757 9.05 -24.14 42.94
C ASP A 757 7.69 -24.07 43.64
N LYS A 758 7.38 -25.03 44.52
CA LYS A 758 6.15 -25.04 45.33
C LYS A 758 6.19 -23.93 46.41
N LYS A 759 6.15 -22.67 45.94
CA LYS A 759 5.97 -21.48 46.77
C LYS A 759 4.59 -21.54 47.45
N GLY A 760 4.49 -20.87 48.60
CA GLY A 760 3.42 -21.09 49.57
C GLY A 760 2.01 -20.96 48.98
N LYS A 761 1.06 -21.71 49.57
CA LYS A 761 -0.36 -21.77 49.16
C LYS A 761 -0.87 -20.39 48.73
N GLU A 762 -1.20 -20.26 47.44
CA GLU A 762 -1.91 -19.08 46.96
C GLU A 762 -3.25 -18.93 47.71
N PRO A 763 -3.63 -17.70 48.07
CA PRO A 763 -4.81 -17.46 48.89
C PRO A 763 -6.09 -17.95 48.20
N ALA A 764 -6.93 -18.65 48.95
CA ALA A 764 -8.03 -19.46 48.44
C ALA A 764 -9.29 -18.66 48.04
N TRP A 765 -9.15 -17.52 47.34
CA TRP A 765 -10.27 -16.71 46.82
C TRP A 765 -10.96 -17.35 45.59
N PHE A 766 -11.06 -18.68 45.55
CA PHE A 766 -11.68 -19.41 44.45
C PHE A 766 -13.20 -19.23 44.49
N ALA A 767 -13.71 -18.42 43.56
CA ALA A 767 -15.10 -18.31 43.12
C ALA A 767 -16.19 -18.71 44.16
N PRO A 768 -16.78 -17.77 44.91
CA PRO A 768 -17.72 -18.10 45.97
C PRO A 768 -18.98 -18.82 45.47
N GLU A 769 -19.41 -19.85 46.19
CA GLU A 769 -20.73 -20.48 46.03
C GLU A 769 -21.87 -19.47 46.24
N LYS A 770 -21.66 -18.53 47.19
CA LYS A 770 -22.60 -17.47 47.56
C LYS A 770 -21.87 -16.33 48.27
N ILE A 771 -22.34 -15.10 48.07
CA ILE A 771 -22.06 -13.94 48.92
C ILE A 771 -23.36 -13.56 49.64
N ASP A 772 -23.40 -13.61 50.98
CA ASP A 772 -24.65 -13.32 51.71
C ASP A 772 -24.97 -11.82 51.71
N LEU A 773 -26.20 -11.49 51.32
CA LEU A 773 -26.70 -10.12 51.31
C LEU A 773 -26.71 -9.48 52.70
N LYS A 774 -26.71 -10.26 53.79
CA LYS A 774 -26.53 -9.79 55.18
C LYS A 774 -25.22 -9.04 55.37
N ASP A 775 -24.12 -9.51 54.79
CA ASP A 775 -22.81 -8.90 54.97
C ASP A 775 -22.71 -7.56 54.24
N TRP A 776 -23.24 -7.48 53.02
CA TRP A 776 -23.44 -6.20 52.32
C TRP A 776 -24.37 -5.25 53.11
N ASN A 777 -25.45 -5.79 53.69
CA ASN A 777 -26.41 -5.01 54.48
C ASN A 777 -25.82 -4.50 55.81
N ALA A 778 -24.87 -5.20 56.42
CA ALA A 778 -24.22 -4.77 57.66
C ALA A 778 -23.54 -3.40 57.53
N TYR A 779 -23.05 -3.08 56.33
CA TYR A 779 -22.42 -1.79 56.02
C TYR A 779 -23.41 -0.65 55.79
N LYS A 780 -24.71 -0.91 55.54
CA LYS A 780 -25.69 0.14 55.18
C LYS A 780 -25.90 1.19 56.28
N LYS A 781 -25.61 0.86 57.54
CA LYS A 781 -25.71 1.79 58.68
C LYS A 781 -24.47 2.68 58.89
N LEU A 782 -23.42 2.52 58.09
CA LEU A 782 -22.16 3.26 58.25
C LEU A 782 -22.24 4.68 57.65
N ASN A 783 -21.65 5.65 58.33
CA ASN A 783 -21.58 7.03 57.84
C ASN A 783 -20.34 7.23 56.95
N LEU A 784 -20.53 7.06 55.63
CA LEU A 784 -19.47 7.18 54.62
C LEU A 784 -18.85 8.59 54.50
N LYS A 785 -19.37 9.62 55.18
CA LYS A 785 -18.69 10.91 55.34
C LYS A 785 -17.46 10.79 56.27
N LYS A 786 -17.42 9.78 57.16
CA LYS A 786 -16.26 9.46 58.02
C LYS A 786 -15.15 8.68 57.29
N LEU A 787 -15.35 8.31 56.03
CA LEU A 787 -14.29 7.79 55.16
C LEU A 787 -13.37 8.97 54.78
N LEU A 788 -12.33 9.19 55.61
CA LEU A 788 -11.39 10.32 55.54
C LEU A 788 -10.40 10.17 54.38
N ILE A 789 -10.92 10.24 53.16
CA ILE A 789 -10.12 10.35 51.95
C ILE A 789 -9.68 11.80 51.80
N ASN A 790 -8.38 12.03 51.72
CA ASN A 790 -7.82 13.29 51.23
C ASN A 790 -7.35 13.05 49.78
N PRO A 791 -8.05 13.57 48.75
CA PRO A 791 -7.70 13.34 47.35
C PRO A 791 -6.31 13.88 46.94
N GLU A 792 -5.72 14.77 47.75
CA GLU A 792 -4.39 15.34 47.52
C GLU A 792 -3.27 14.50 48.17
N LYS A 793 -3.62 13.50 48.98
CA LYS A 793 -2.68 12.60 49.68
C LYS A 793 -2.87 11.12 49.37
N ASP A 794 -4.06 10.71 48.93
CA ASP A 794 -4.27 9.37 48.37
C ASP A 794 -3.67 9.33 46.96
N TRP A 795 -2.60 8.57 46.77
CA TRP A 795 -1.80 8.56 45.54
C TRP A 795 -2.60 8.11 44.29
N TYR A 796 -3.72 7.40 44.47
CA TYR A 796 -4.65 7.08 43.39
C TYR A 796 -5.46 8.29 42.87
N LEU A 797 -5.67 9.28 43.72
CA LEU A 797 -6.40 10.51 43.43
C LEU A 797 -5.45 11.69 43.17
N SER A 798 -4.23 11.63 43.72
CA SER A 798 -3.26 12.72 43.76
C SER A 798 -2.20 12.70 42.66
N ASN A 799 -2.44 12.04 41.52
CA ASN A 799 -1.67 12.38 40.32
C ASN A 799 -1.95 13.87 40.01
N LYS A 800 -0.88 14.68 39.93
CA LYS A 800 -0.94 16.14 39.74
C LYS A 800 -1.77 16.59 38.53
N GLN A 801 -2.00 15.71 37.56
CA GLN A 801 -2.78 15.95 36.35
C GLN A 801 -4.30 15.78 36.55
N THR A 802 -4.72 14.84 37.42
CA THR A 802 -6.13 14.50 37.65
C THR A 802 -6.73 15.35 38.77
N LYS A 803 -7.97 15.83 38.59
CA LYS A 803 -8.73 16.50 39.66
C LYS A 803 -10.11 15.87 39.82
N PRO A 804 -10.65 15.77 41.05
CA PRO A 804 -12.02 15.32 41.27
C PRO A 804 -13.02 16.32 40.70
N ILE A 805 -13.96 15.83 39.88
CA ILE A 805 -15.00 16.62 39.20
C ILE A 805 -16.43 16.27 39.64
N ALA A 806 -16.63 15.11 40.28
CA ALA A 806 -17.90 14.74 40.91
C ALA A 806 -17.67 13.74 42.06
N GLU A 807 -18.62 13.69 43.01
CA GLU A 807 -18.71 12.62 44.01
C GLU A 807 -20.18 12.25 44.29
N GLY A 808 -20.41 11.02 44.74
CA GLY A 808 -21.72 10.51 45.17
C GLY A 808 -21.58 9.46 46.26
N SER A 809 -22.63 9.26 47.06
CA SER A 809 -22.61 8.37 48.22
C SER A 809 -23.98 7.73 48.44
N TRP A 810 -24.03 6.40 48.38
CA TRP A 810 -25.25 5.59 48.53
C TRP A 810 -24.92 4.39 49.41
N SER A 811 -25.25 4.42 50.69
CA SER A 811 -24.76 3.41 51.65
C SER A 811 -25.08 1.97 51.16
N PRO A 812 -24.07 1.09 51.01
CA PRO A 812 -22.73 1.15 51.59
C PRO A 812 -21.59 1.60 50.65
N ILE A 813 -21.86 2.24 49.51
CA ILE A 813 -20.83 2.67 48.54
C ILE A 813 -20.62 4.20 48.48
N ARG A 814 -19.41 4.63 48.10
CA ARG A 814 -19.06 6.03 47.80
C ARG A 814 -18.20 6.09 46.53
N LEU A 815 -18.51 7.01 45.63
CA LEU A 815 -17.90 7.14 44.30
C LEU A 815 -17.30 8.54 44.15
N PHE A 816 -16.08 8.62 43.62
CA PHE A 816 -15.45 9.85 43.16
C PHE A 816 -15.12 9.73 41.68
N ILE A 817 -15.31 10.79 40.91
CA ILE A 817 -14.93 10.85 39.49
C ILE A 817 -13.80 11.86 39.34
N THR A 818 -12.67 11.44 38.76
CA THR A 818 -11.54 12.32 38.42
C THR A 818 -11.40 12.49 36.90
N HIS A 819 -10.81 13.61 36.48
CA HIS A 819 -10.55 13.94 35.07
C HIS A 819 -9.31 14.82 34.95
N THR A 820 -8.57 14.70 33.84
CA THR A 820 -7.45 15.58 33.48
C THR A 820 -7.94 16.77 32.63
N PRO A 821 -7.61 18.04 32.93
CA PRO A 821 -8.03 19.16 32.07
C PRO A 821 -7.10 19.48 30.90
N LYS A 822 -5.81 19.11 30.96
CA LYS A 822 -4.75 19.64 30.05
C LYS A 822 -3.99 18.60 29.23
N GLU A 823 -3.91 17.37 29.72
CA GLU A 823 -3.40 16.20 28.98
C GLU A 823 -4.57 15.23 28.82
N TRP A 824 -4.72 14.64 27.64
CA TRP A 824 -6.03 14.31 27.09
C TRP A 824 -6.09 12.84 26.60
N GLY A 825 -7.17 12.49 25.87
CA GLY A 825 -7.40 11.15 25.32
C GLY A 825 -8.04 10.15 26.29
N ASN A 826 -8.00 10.41 27.60
CA ASN A 826 -8.53 9.50 28.62
C ASN A 826 -9.97 9.83 29.04
N ASN A 827 -10.76 8.76 29.16
CA ASN A 827 -12.08 8.77 29.77
C ASN A 827 -11.99 9.08 31.30
N PRO A 828 -13.02 9.70 31.92
CA PRO A 828 -13.05 9.96 33.36
C PRO A 828 -12.84 8.69 34.20
N ILE A 829 -12.06 8.77 35.27
CA ILE A 829 -11.78 7.63 36.15
C ILE A 829 -12.76 7.65 37.32
N ALA A 830 -13.49 6.54 37.50
CA ALA A 830 -14.27 6.27 38.70
C ALA A 830 -13.38 5.62 39.76
N HIS A 831 -13.35 6.20 40.95
CA HIS A 831 -12.74 5.65 42.15
C HIS A 831 -13.88 5.27 43.12
N LEU A 832 -14.15 3.98 43.22
CA LEU A 832 -15.29 3.41 43.93
C LEU A 832 -14.83 2.76 45.24
N TYR A 833 -15.38 3.26 46.34
CA TYR A 833 -15.25 2.66 47.67
C TYR A 833 -16.51 1.85 48.00
N PHE A 834 -16.30 0.61 48.45
CA PHE A 834 -17.36 -0.38 48.70
C PHE A 834 -16.94 -1.37 49.80
N PRO A 835 -17.87 -2.16 50.38
CA PRO A 835 -17.53 -3.18 51.37
C PRO A 835 -16.45 -4.16 50.89
N GLN A 836 -15.43 -4.39 51.72
CA GLN A 836 -14.36 -5.35 51.44
C GLN A 836 -14.84 -6.78 51.80
N LEU A 837 -15.77 -7.33 51.00
CA LEU A 837 -16.29 -8.68 51.16
C LEU A 837 -15.30 -9.69 50.58
N GLN A 838 -14.82 -10.62 51.41
CA GLN A 838 -13.68 -11.51 51.14
C GLN A 838 -13.65 -12.10 49.73
N ASP A 839 -14.80 -12.60 49.25
CA ASP A 839 -14.88 -13.43 48.05
C ASP A 839 -15.35 -12.65 46.80
N LEU A 840 -15.70 -11.37 46.95
CA LEU A 840 -16.12 -10.51 45.83
C LEU A 840 -15.04 -10.31 44.73
N PRO A 841 -13.72 -10.31 45.02
CA PRO A 841 -12.68 -10.38 44.00
C PRO A 841 -12.76 -11.62 43.11
N GLY A 842 -13.33 -12.71 43.62
CA GLY A 842 -13.57 -13.95 42.88
C GLY A 842 -14.79 -13.90 41.95
N VAL A 843 -15.44 -12.74 41.78
CA VAL A 843 -16.65 -12.55 40.96
C VAL A 843 -16.42 -11.51 39.84
N LEU A 844 -16.08 -11.96 38.63
CA LEU A 844 -15.80 -11.13 37.46
C LEU A 844 -17.01 -10.26 37.03
N SER A 845 -18.24 -10.80 37.12
CA SER A 845 -19.47 -10.03 36.88
C SER A 845 -19.88 -9.12 38.04
N GLY A 846 -19.18 -9.22 39.19
CA GLY A 846 -19.59 -8.70 40.50
C GLY A 846 -19.69 -7.18 40.58
N LEU A 847 -18.95 -6.47 39.73
CA LEU A 847 -19.06 -5.02 39.52
C LEU A 847 -19.14 -4.70 38.02
N SER A 848 -20.04 -3.79 37.67
CA SER A 848 -20.16 -3.24 36.32
C SER A 848 -20.72 -1.83 36.34
N SER A 849 -20.55 -1.08 35.24
CA SER A 849 -21.18 0.20 35.01
C SER A 849 -21.91 0.25 33.67
N ARG A 850 -22.99 1.01 33.61
CA ARG A 850 -23.69 1.40 32.37
C ARG A 850 -23.73 2.92 32.32
N ILE A 851 -23.18 3.52 31.27
CA ILE A 851 -23.08 4.98 31.10
C ILE A 851 -24.04 5.45 30.01
N GLU A 852 -24.84 6.46 30.32
CA GLU A 852 -25.64 7.18 29.32
C GLU A 852 -24.73 8.17 28.58
N VAL A 853 -24.19 7.70 27.45
CA VAL A 853 -23.31 8.51 26.61
C VAL A 853 -24.15 9.50 25.78
N PRO A 854 -23.79 10.80 25.71
CA PRO A 854 -24.60 11.80 25.00
C PRO A 854 -24.70 11.63 23.47
N ALA A 855 -23.77 10.92 22.82
CA ALA A 855 -23.71 10.86 21.35
C ALA A 855 -23.05 9.61 20.69
N PRO A 856 -23.53 8.37 20.89
CA PRO A 856 -23.22 7.25 20.00
C PRO A 856 -24.43 6.85 19.13
N LYS A 857 -24.17 6.15 18.02
CA LYS A 857 -25.23 5.46 17.23
C LYS A 857 -25.69 4.15 17.89
N GLU A 858 -25.07 3.78 19.00
CA GLU A 858 -25.25 2.53 19.73
C GLU A 858 -25.64 2.86 21.18
N GLY A 859 -26.55 2.09 21.77
CA GLY A 859 -27.08 2.37 23.11
C GLY A 859 -26.06 2.24 24.25
N PRO A 860 -26.45 2.59 25.49
CA PRO A 860 -25.56 2.57 26.66
C PRO A 860 -25.08 1.15 26.98
N LYS A 861 -23.83 0.84 26.60
CA LYS A 861 -23.21 -0.47 26.81
C LYS A 861 -22.92 -0.71 28.29
N LEU A 862 -23.07 -1.97 28.70
CA LEU A 862 -22.63 -2.47 30.00
C LEU A 862 -21.14 -2.80 29.93
N ARG A 863 -20.35 -2.35 30.91
CA ARG A 863 -18.93 -2.72 31.05
C ARG A 863 -18.67 -3.29 32.43
N TYR A 864 -17.92 -4.39 32.49
CA TYR A 864 -17.56 -5.07 33.74
C TYR A 864 -16.19 -4.60 34.22
N HIS A 865 -16.00 -4.59 35.55
CA HIS A 865 -14.78 -4.09 36.19
C HIS A 865 -14.30 -5.12 37.20
N GLN A 866 -13.10 -5.67 36.99
CA GLN A 866 -12.52 -6.64 37.92
C GLN A 866 -12.38 -5.97 39.29
N THR A 867 -12.93 -6.56 40.35
CA THR A 867 -12.63 -6.09 41.70
C THR A 867 -11.36 -6.76 42.18
N SER A 868 -10.35 -5.96 42.49
CA SER A 868 -9.07 -6.44 43.03
C SER A 868 -8.85 -5.85 44.42
N TYR A 869 -8.44 -6.66 45.37
CA TYR A 869 -8.05 -6.19 46.71
C TYR A 869 -6.53 -6.20 46.85
N TRP A 870 -6.04 -5.33 47.73
CA TRP A 870 -4.68 -5.42 48.22
C TRP A 870 -4.52 -6.66 49.08
N TYR A 871 -3.42 -7.39 48.89
CA TYR A 871 -3.03 -8.53 49.71
C TYR A 871 -1.54 -8.52 50.00
N ASN A 872 -1.12 -9.24 51.04
CA ASN A 872 0.28 -9.54 51.31
C ASN A 872 0.74 -10.66 50.37
N SER A 873 1.70 -10.40 49.48
CA SER A 873 2.18 -11.38 48.49
C SER A 873 2.93 -12.59 49.08
N THR A 874 3.24 -12.57 50.39
CA THR A 874 3.89 -13.69 51.10
C THR A 874 2.89 -14.55 51.89
N THR A 875 1.85 -13.96 52.47
CA THR A 875 0.84 -14.69 53.29
C THR A 875 -0.51 -14.87 52.61
N GLY A 876 -0.76 -14.18 51.50
CA GLY A 876 -2.05 -14.14 50.81
C GLY A 876 -3.15 -13.31 51.51
N GLU A 877 -2.87 -12.78 52.70
CA GLU A 877 -3.85 -12.07 53.53
C GLU A 877 -4.31 -10.75 52.91
N ILE A 878 -5.63 -10.50 52.95
CA ILE A 878 -6.26 -9.30 52.40
C ILE A 878 -5.98 -8.09 53.31
N LEU A 879 -5.35 -7.05 52.75
CA LEU A 879 -4.95 -5.84 53.47
C LEU A 879 -6.13 -4.85 53.59
N GLN A 880 -6.52 -4.56 54.83
CA GLN A 880 -7.62 -3.64 55.18
C GLN A 880 -7.15 -2.18 55.17
N LYS A 881 -6.83 -1.63 53.99
CA LYS A 881 -6.24 -0.27 53.85
C LYS A 881 -7.19 0.89 54.22
N HIS A 882 -8.51 0.70 54.11
CA HIS A 882 -9.49 1.74 54.41
C HIS A 882 -10.53 1.22 55.41
N LEU A 883 -10.71 1.93 56.53
CA LEU A 883 -11.64 1.56 57.60
C LEU A 883 -12.68 2.66 57.82
N VAL A 884 -13.96 2.30 57.88
CA VAL A 884 -15.05 3.18 58.31
C VAL A 884 -15.70 2.59 59.55
N GLN A 885 -15.53 3.27 60.70
CA GLN A 885 -16.06 2.81 61.99
C GLN A 885 -15.67 1.35 62.32
N GLY A 886 -14.44 0.95 62.01
CA GLY A 886 -13.92 -0.41 62.23
C GLY A 886 -14.32 -1.46 61.20
N LYS A 887 -15.03 -1.10 60.12
CA LYS A 887 -15.33 -2.01 59.00
C LYS A 887 -14.46 -1.74 57.76
N PRO A 888 -13.91 -2.78 57.10
CA PRO A 888 -12.99 -2.62 55.98
C PRO A 888 -13.68 -2.33 54.64
N PHE A 889 -13.10 -1.41 53.88
CA PHE A 889 -13.56 -0.95 52.57
C PHE A 889 -12.48 -1.17 51.51
N ALA A 890 -12.90 -1.70 50.37
CA ALA A 890 -12.10 -1.78 49.17
C ALA A 890 -12.18 -0.48 48.38
N LEU A 891 -11.14 -0.18 47.62
CA LEU A 891 -11.08 0.84 46.57
C LEU A 891 -10.83 0.13 45.23
N ASN A 892 -11.69 0.36 44.25
CA ASN A 892 -11.44 0.00 42.85
C ASN A 892 -11.42 1.26 41.98
N SER A 893 -10.51 1.34 41.01
CA SER A 893 -10.35 2.49 40.12
C SER A 893 -10.43 2.05 38.65
N PHE A 894 -11.40 2.57 37.90
CA PHE A 894 -11.70 2.12 36.54
C PHE A 894 -12.21 3.25 35.62
N PRO A 895 -11.94 3.20 34.30
CA PRO A 895 -12.41 4.23 33.37
C PRO A 895 -13.92 4.11 33.11
N LEU A 896 -14.64 5.22 33.22
CA LEU A 896 -16.03 5.35 32.78
C LEU A 896 -16.04 5.80 31.33
N ILE A 897 -16.28 4.87 30.42
CA ILE A 897 -16.14 5.14 28.99
C ILE A 897 -17.32 5.98 28.50
N THR A 898 -17.06 7.27 28.30
CA THR A 898 -18.05 8.30 27.95
C THR A 898 -18.10 8.63 26.47
N GLY A 899 -17.20 8.05 25.65
CA GLY A 899 -17.15 8.33 24.20
C GLY A 899 -16.87 9.80 23.85
N LEU A 900 -16.39 10.60 24.82
CA LEU A 900 -15.95 11.97 24.60
C LEU A 900 -14.72 11.96 23.70
N ALA A 901 -14.63 12.98 22.84
CA ALA A 901 -13.40 13.23 22.12
C ALA A 901 -12.34 13.80 23.08
N GLU A 902 -11.07 13.71 22.68
CA GLU A 902 -10.49 14.94 22.15
C GLU A 902 -10.75 16.23 22.97
N LYS A 903 -10.21 16.37 24.20
CA LYS A 903 -9.97 17.68 25.01
C LYS A 903 -11.47 18.03 25.56
N GLN A 904 -12.55 17.49 25.00
CA GLN A 904 -13.97 17.73 25.33
C GLN A 904 -14.33 17.61 26.82
N LYS A 905 -14.96 18.66 27.37
CA LYS A 905 -15.43 18.70 28.77
C LYS A 905 -16.69 17.85 28.96
N LEU A 906 -16.73 17.13 30.08
CA LEU A 906 -17.87 16.35 30.54
C LEU A 906 -18.82 17.24 31.34
N ASP A 907 -19.85 17.83 30.71
CA ASP A 907 -20.79 18.72 31.44
C ASP A 907 -21.70 17.95 32.41
N ARG A 908 -22.16 16.76 31.99
CA ARG A 908 -23.04 15.86 32.75
C ARG A 908 -22.62 14.42 32.54
N LEU A 909 -22.63 13.63 33.61
CA LEU A 909 -22.31 12.21 33.63
C LEU A 909 -23.45 11.45 34.32
N LYS A 910 -24.21 10.69 33.53
CA LYS A 910 -25.38 9.92 33.99
C LYS A 910 -25.18 8.44 33.69
N GLY A 911 -25.71 7.58 34.56
CA GLY A 911 -25.57 6.14 34.43
C GLY A 911 -25.87 5.40 35.72
N GLU A 912 -25.37 4.19 35.84
CA GLU A 912 -25.52 3.35 37.04
C GLU A 912 -24.28 2.49 37.28
N LEU A 913 -24.00 2.24 38.56
CA LEU A 913 -23.18 1.11 39.00
C LEU A 913 -24.10 -0.06 39.34
N ILE A 914 -23.74 -1.26 38.88
CA ILE A 914 -24.50 -2.49 39.11
C ILE A 914 -23.56 -3.50 39.77
N PHE A 915 -23.89 -3.88 41.01
CA PHE A 915 -23.24 -4.97 41.73
C PHE A 915 -24.04 -6.26 41.58
N ARG A 916 -23.34 -7.40 41.47
CA ARG A 916 -23.93 -8.74 41.43
C ARG A 916 -23.34 -9.58 42.55
N LEU A 917 -24.20 -10.09 43.43
CA LEU A 917 -23.82 -10.96 44.53
C LEU A 917 -24.39 -12.36 44.25
N PRO A 918 -23.57 -13.35 43.81
CA PRO A 918 -24.04 -14.72 43.60
C PRO A 918 -24.75 -15.25 44.85
N GLN A 919 -25.91 -15.87 44.68
CA GLN A 919 -26.66 -16.54 45.75
C GLN A 919 -26.59 -18.06 45.63
N LYS A 920 -26.35 -18.54 44.41
CA LYS A 920 -26.05 -19.94 44.08
C LYS A 920 -25.25 -19.97 42.78
N THR A 921 -24.25 -20.84 42.72
CA THR A 921 -23.44 -21.09 41.52
C THR A 921 -23.59 -22.51 40.99
N GLN A 922 -23.17 -22.70 39.75
CA GLN A 922 -22.89 -23.96 39.11
C GLN A 922 -21.44 -23.94 38.61
N VAL A 923 -20.80 -25.09 38.64
CA VAL A 923 -19.51 -25.35 38.01
C VAL A 923 -19.75 -26.14 36.71
N GLU A 924 -19.05 -25.77 35.66
CA GLU A 924 -18.89 -26.55 34.44
C GLU A 924 -17.39 -26.77 34.19
N GLN A 925 -16.98 -27.91 33.65
CA GLN A 925 -15.59 -28.15 33.23
C GLN A 925 -15.52 -28.40 31.72
N PHE A 926 -14.50 -27.84 31.07
CA PHE A 926 -14.16 -28.05 29.66
C PHE A 926 -12.72 -28.55 29.54
N ALA A 927 -12.44 -29.53 28.68
CA ALA A 927 -11.05 -29.89 28.40
C ALA A 927 -10.37 -28.74 27.64
N LEU A 928 -9.15 -28.35 28.05
CA LEU A 928 -8.45 -27.18 27.52
C LEU A 928 -8.26 -27.22 25.99
N LYS A 929 -8.04 -28.43 25.45
CA LYS A 929 -7.95 -28.71 24.01
C LYS A 929 -9.23 -28.41 23.22
N GLU A 930 -10.41 -28.58 23.83
CA GLU A 930 -11.72 -28.42 23.17
C GLU A 930 -12.14 -26.94 23.07
N LEU A 931 -11.42 -26.04 23.76
CA LEU A 931 -11.69 -24.61 23.76
C LEU A 931 -11.25 -23.88 22.49
N TRP A 932 -10.42 -24.48 21.61
CA TRP A 932 -10.04 -23.85 20.34
C TRP A 932 -11.24 -23.55 19.43
N ALA A 933 -12.28 -24.40 19.46
CA ALA A 933 -13.54 -24.18 18.73
C ALA A 933 -14.50 -23.21 19.44
N GLY A 934 -14.24 -22.91 20.73
CA GLY A 934 -15.20 -22.29 21.64
C GLY A 934 -16.18 -23.30 22.23
N GLN A 935 -16.31 -23.31 23.56
CA GLN A 935 -17.33 -24.10 24.29
C GLN A 935 -18.30 -23.17 25.00
N SER A 936 -19.59 -23.52 24.99
CA SER A 936 -20.66 -22.65 25.48
C SER A 936 -21.54 -23.30 26.54
N LYS A 937 -21.73 -22.62 27.69
CA LYS A 937 -22.65 -23.04 28.76
C LYS A 937 -23.42 -21.84 29.31
N GLU A 938 -24.72 -21.99 29.56
CA GLU A 938 -25.60 -20.94 30.09
C GLU A 938 -25.62 -19.61 29.31
N GLY A 939 -25.16 -19.61 28.05
CA GLY A 939 -25.00 -18.43 27.21
C GLY A 939 -23.64 -17.74 27.35
N ILE A 940 -22.72 -18.24 28.17
CA ILE A 940 -21.30 -17.84 28.21
C ILE A 940 -20.53 -18.74 27.24
N THR A 941 -19.67 -18.16 26.40
CA THR A 941 -18.72 -18.91 25.56
C THR A 941 -17.29 -18.67 26.05
N VAL A 942 -16.51 -19.74 26.19
CA VAL A 942 -15.07 -19.72 26.49
C VAL A 942 -14.32 -20.23 25.25
N THR A 943 -13.32 -19.48 24.79
CA THR A 943 -12.50 -19.83 23.63
C THR A 943 -11.01 -19.70 23.97
N LEU A 944 -10.21 -20.70 23.64
CA LEU A 944 -8.75 -20.62 23.65
C LEU A 944 -8.31 -19.89 22.38
N THR A 945 -7.67 -18.72 22.54
CA THR A 945 -7.34 -17.83 21.42
C THR A 945 -5.86 -17.81 21.09
N GLU A 946 -4.98 -18.02 22.06
CA GLU A 946 -3.54 -18.06 21.86
C GLU A 946 -2.87 -18.90 22.95
N VAL A 947 -1.81 -19.63 22.61
CA VAL A 947 -0.94 -20.33 23.56
C VAL A 947 0.49 -19.91 23.26
N GLY A 948 1.22 -19.33 24.21
CA GLY A 948 2.52 -18.74 23.88
C GLY A 948 3.47 -18.46 25.03
N ARG A 949 4.79 -18.49 24.72
CA ARG A 949 5.92 -18.17 25.61
C ARG A 949 6.31 -16.68 25.51
N GLY A 950 5.30 -15.81 25.44
CA GLY A 950 5.46 -14.36 25.41
C GLY A 950 5.73 -13.75 26.79
N THR A 951 5.55 -12.43 26.91
CA THR A 951 5.67 -11.69 28.19
C THR A 951 4.79 -12.29 29.30
N PHE A 952 3.61 -12.78 28.94
CA PHE A 952 2.71 -13.53 29.81
C PHE A 952 2.62 -14.98 29.30
N PRO A 953 3.49 -15.89 29.78
CA PRO A 953 3.61 -17.23 29.22
C PRO A 953 2.45 -18.13 29.68
N GLY A 954 1.62 -18.58 28.75
CA GLY A 954 0.46 -19.42 29.07
C GLY A 954 -0.62 -19.54 27.99
N TYR A 955 -1.82 -19.90 28.43
CA TYR A 955 -3.04 -20.12 27.65
C TYR A 955 -3.95 -18.88 27.73
N SER A 956 -4.04 -18.10 26.66
CA SER A 956 -4.86 -16.90 26.56
C SER A 956 -6.28 -17.22 26.09
N LEU A 957 -7.23 -17.13 27.02
CA LEU A 957 -8.65 -17.37 26.83
C LEU A 957 -9.41 -16.07 26.57
N LYS A 958 -10.47 -16.18 25.77
CA LYS A 958 -11.54 -15.19 25.56
C LYS A 958 -12.82 -15.73 26.20
N VAL A 959 -13.57 -14.88 26.91
CA VAL A 959 -14.87 -15.23 27.50
C VAL A 959 -15.92 -14.17 27.16
N GLU A 960 -17.01 -14.57 26.50
CA GLU A 960 -18.05 -13.66 26.00
C GLU A 960 -19.48 -14.22 26.17
N GLY A 961 -20.50 -13.44 25.78
CA GLY A 961 -21.91 -13.83 25.89
C GLY A 961 -22.58 -13.31 27.17
N ALA A 962 -23.25 -14.18 27.91
CA ALA A 962 -24.03 -13.90 29.13
C ALA A 962 -23.16 -13.58 30.36
N LEU A 963 -22.26 -12.60 30.21
CA LEU A 963 -21.25 -12.25 31.21
C LEU A 963 -21.82 -11.74 32.54
N GLU A 964 -23.10 -11.38 32.60
CA GLU A 964 -23.80 -11.07 33.85
C GLU A 964 -23.98 -12.30 34.75
N LYS A 965 -23.77 -13.53 34.24
CA LYS A 965 -23.70 -14.76 35.02
C LYS A 965 -22.27 -15.18 35.39
N LEU A 966 -21.22 -14.60 34.78
CA LEU A 966 -19.85 -15.08 34.97
C LEU A 966 -19.36 -14.80 36.39
N VAL A 967 -19.09 -15.85 37.18
CA VAL A 967 -18.43 -15.70 38.48
C VAL A 967 -16.93 -15.72 38.26
N ASN A 968 -16.38 -16.81 37.74
CA ASN A 968 -14.94 -16.93 37.54
C ASN A 968 -14.60 -17.97 36.48
N LEU A 969 -13.32 -18.05 36.15
CA LEU A 969 -12.75 -19.13 35.34
C LEU A 969 -11.38 -19.50 35.91
N HIS A 970 -11.18 -20.78 36.22
CA HIS A 970 -9.92 -21.33 36.72
C HIS A 970 -9.39 -22.40 35.76
N GLY A 971 -8.07 -22.61 35.74
CA GLY A 971 -7.49 -23.85 35.25
C GLY A 971 -7.50 -24.90 36.34
N ILE A 972 -7.65 -26.18 35.99
CA ILE A 972 -7.50 -27.33 36.89
C ILE A 972 -6.21 -28.06 36.50
N GLY A 973 -5.23 -28.06 37.40
CA GLY A 973 -3.97 -28.79 37.27
C GLY A 973 -4.10 -30.28 37.61
N ALA A 974 -3.02 -31.04 37.41
CA ALA A 974 -3.02 -32.49 37.57
C ALA A 974 -3.29 -33.01 39.01
N ASP A 975 -3.01 -32.19 40.03
CA ASP A 975 -3.30 -32.47 41.46
C ASP A 975 -4.73 -31.98 41.87
N ASP A 976 -5.68 -31.85 40.93
CA ASP A 976 -6.97 -31.14 41.06
C ASP A 976 -6.87 -29.67 41.54
N GLU A 977 -5.67 -29.09 41.49
CA GLU A 977 -5.44 -27.73 42.00
C GLU A 977 -5.99 -26.65 41.05
N ARG A 978 -6.84 -25.77 41.59
CA ARG A 978 -7.35 -24.60 40.89
C ARG A 978 -6.26 -23.54 40.71
N VAL A 979 -6.13 -23.06 39.48
CA VAL A 979 -5.17 -22.03 39.05
C VAL A 979 -5.93 -20.80 38.59
N LEU A 980 -5.65 -19.64 39.19
CA LEU A 980 -6.26 -18.38 38.78
C LEU A 980 -5.64 -17.86 37.49
N ALA A 981 -6.46 -17.32 36.58
CA ALA A 981 -5.97 -16.61 35.41
C ALA A 981 -5.39 -15.24 35.79
N SER A 982 -4.27 -14.86 35.19
CA SER A 982 -3.62 -13.57 35.35
C SER A 982 -2.67 -13.27 34.18
N PRO A 983 -2.76 -12.09 33.52
CA PRO A 983 -3.72 -11.01 33.79
C PRO A 983 -5.14 -11.35 33.35
N ILE A 984 -6.12 -10.57 33.83
CA ILE A 984 -7.52 -10.59 33.39
C ILE A 984 -7.89 -9.16 32.97
N ASN A 985 -8.51 -8.98 31.80
CA ASN A 985 -8.85 -7.67 31.23
C ASN A 985 -10.22 -7.71 30.54
N PHE A 986 -11.08 -6.71 30.78
CA PHE A 986 -12.33 -6.55 30.04
C PHE A 986 -12.12 -5.66 28.81
N GLN A 987 -12.47 -6.17 27.63
CA GLN A 987 -12.22 -5.54 26.34
C GLN A 987 -13.40 -4.70 25.86
N GLU A 988 -13.10 -3.67 25.06
CA GLU A 988 -14.08 -2.73 24.47
C GLU A 988 -15.20 -3.43 23.69
N GLY A 989 -14.90 -4.60 23.10
CA GLY A 989 -15.83 -5.42 22.33
C GLY A 989 -16.86 -6.19 23.17
N GLY A 990 -16.85 -6.06 24.50
CA GLY A 990 -17.84 -6.69 25.38
C GLY A 990 -17.47 -8.08 25.88
N TYR A 991 -16.19 -8.42 25.93
CA TYR A 991 -15.68 -9.73 26.33
C TYR A 991 -14.49 -9.63 27.29
N TRP A 992 -14.25 -10.67 28.09
CA TRP A 992 -13.04 -10.80 28.89
C TRP A 992 -11.93 -11.48 28.08
N THR A 993 -10.69 -11.07 28.32
CA THR A 993 -9.48 -11.83 27.98
C THR A 993 -8.73 -12.15 29.26
N MET A 994 -8.18 -13.36 29.37
CA MET A 994 -7.47 -13.83 30.56
C MET A 994 -6.42 -14.87 30.20
N THR A 995 -5.26 -14.86 30.86
CA THR A 995 -4.18 -15.84 30.59
C THR A 995 -3.99 -16.78 31.77
N LEU A 996 -4.04 -18.09 31.56
CA LEU A 996 -3.67 -19.09 32.56
C LEU A 996 -2.19 -19.49 32.36
N PRO A 997 -1.35 -19.54 33.40
CA PRO A 997 0.07 -19.86 33.25
C PRO A 997 0.28 -21.33 32.82
N PHE A 998 1.40 -21.62 32.15
CA PHE A 998 1.77 -23.00 31.75
C PHE A 998 2.02 -23.97 32.93
N GLY A 999 2.13 -23.47 34.16
CA GLY A 999 2.45 -24.28 35.34
C GLY A 999 1.35 -25.29 35.69
N ARG A 1000 1.71 -26.27 36.55
CA ARG A 1000 0.78 -27.21 37.23
C ARG A 1000 0.02 -28.19 36.33
N GLY A 1001 0.31 -28.22 35.02
CA GLY A 1001 -0.28 -29.19 34.10
C GLY A 1001 -1.78 -29.00 33.94
N ILE A 1002 -2.21 -27.81 33.53
CA ILE A 1002 -3.64 -27.50 33.34
C ILE A 1002 -4.18 -28.32 32.17
N GLU A 1003 -5.05 -29.29 32.45
CA GLU A 1003 -5.73 -30.11 31.44
C GLU A 1003 -7.18 -29.66 31.20
N ASN A 1004 -7.84 -29.14 32.23
CA ASN A 1004 -9.24 -28.72 32.20
C ASN A 1004 -9.40 -27.28 32.65
N ILE A 1005 -10.47 -26.64 32.19
CA ILE A 1005 -10.90 -25.29 32.58
C ILE A 1005 -12.22 -25.39 33.33
N GLU A 1006 -12.26 -24.82 34.53
CA GLU A 1006 -13.46 -24.72 35.35
C GLU A 1006 -14.12 -23.35 35.12
N LEU A 1007 -15.33 -23.34 34.57
CA LEU A 1007 -16.17 -22.16 34.41
C LEU A 1007 -17.21 -22.12 35.55
N VAL A 1008 -17.18 -21.05 36.34
CA VAL A 1008 -18.11 -20.86 37.47
C VAL A 1008 -19.18 -19.83 37.10
N ILE A 1009 -20.44 -20.23 37.21
CA ILE A 1009 -21.61 -19.51 36.67
C ILE A 1009 -22.62 -19.26 37.80
N ALA A 1010 -23.11 -18.03 37.97
CA ALA A 1010 -24.18 -17.71 38.91
C ALA A 1010 -25.55 -18.08 38.31
N THR A 1011 -26.14 -19.17 38.80
CA THR A 1011 -27.52 -19.56 38.44
C THR A 1011 -28.54 -18.67 39.14
N GLU A 1012 -28.22 -18.19 40.35
CA GLU A 1012 -29.04 -17.25 41.12
C GLU A 1012 -28.15 -16.13 41.66
N GLN A 1013 -28.61 -14.89 41.58
CA GLN A 1013 -27.83 -13.71 41.98
C GLN A 1013 -28.71 -12.58 42.51
N LYS A 1014 -28.19 -11.83 43.48
CA LYS A 1014 -28.79 -10.58 43.91
C LYS A 1014 -28.11 -9.41 43.19
N VAL A 1015 -28.84 -8.80 42.27
CA VAL A 1015 -28.43 -7.57 41.58
C VAL A 1015 -28.79 -6.36 42.45
N LEU A 1016 -27.88 -5.39 42.55
CA LEU A 1016 -28.02 -4.13 43.29
C LEU A 1016 -27.64 -2.96 42.39
N HIS A 1017 -28.59 -2.04 42.16
CA HIS A 1017 -28.43 -0.90 41.27
C HIS A 1017 -28.19 0.40 42.05
N TYR A 1018 -27.22 1.19 41.58
CA TYR A 1018 -26.82 2.46 42.14
C TYR A 1018 -26.76 3.52 41.02
N PRO A 1019 -27.90 4.13 40.65
CA PRO A 1019 -27.97 5.15 39.61
C PRO A 1019 -27.34 6.47 40.08
N PHE A 1020 -26.69 7.17 39.16
CA PHE A 1020 -26.04 8.45 39.38
C PHE A 1020 -26.29 9.43 38.23
N ASP A 1021 -26.34 10.71 38.59
CA ASP A 1021 -26.51 11.82 37.66
C ASP A 1021 -25.74 13.03 38.20
N PHE A 1022 -24.54 13.24 37.65
CA PHE A 1022 -23.61 14.26 38.12
C PHE A 1022 -23.50 15.39 37.10
N LYS A 1023 -23.66 16.64 37.56
CA LYS A 1023 -23.12 17.81 36.85
C LYS A 1023 -21.67 18.00 37.29
N ALA A 1024 -20.73 17.94 36.35
CA ALA A 1024 -19.31 18.04 36.68
C ALA A 1024 -18.94 19.43 37.18
N LYS A 1025 -17.97 19.48 38.09
CA LYS A 1025 -17.41 20.69 38.67
C LYS A 1025 -15.91 20.73 38.41
N TYR A 1026 -15.53 21.18 37.22
CA TYR A 1026 -14.15 21.56 36.96
C TYR A 1026 -13.78 22.73 37.89
N PRO A 1027 -12.68 22.64 38.67
CA PRO A 1027 -12.18 23.79 39.42
C PRO A 1027 -11.75 24.89 38.45
N LYS A 1028 -11.78 26.14 38.91
CA LYS A 1028 -11.24 27.28 38.15
C LYS A 1028 -9.76 27.03 37.85
N GLU A 1029 -9.32 27.41 36.64
CA GLU A 1029 -7.93 27.30 36.19
C GLU A 1029 -7.05 28.42 36.74
#